data_AF-A0A9Q0MFE6-F1
#
_entry.id   AF-A0A9Q0MFE6-F1
#
_cell.length_a   1.000
_cell.length_b   1.000
_cell.length_c   1.000
_cell.angle_alpha   90.00
_cell.angle_beta   90.00
_cell.angle_gamma   90.00
#
_symmetry.space_group_name_H-M   'P 1'
#
loop_
_entity.id
_entity.type
_entity.pdbx_description
1 polymer ?
#
loop_
_entity_poly.entity_id
_entity_poly.type
_entity_poly.pdbx_seq_one_letter_code
_entity_poly.pdbx_strand_id
1 'polypeptide(L)'
;MEITNFENVYTHCSVNRYPHCIDCKNKIICFATSNSIAIYDLTKRKVVELCNRHTGLVNSVRWIGFNEKYFISSSIDKSCIIWKYVGDYQYEVNYVLFNKNNDVVIVSDSINYETENGISFFSVSSHNDQTLCFWKDDILLQSKEVKGFVFDVKIFNQLLIPGIVVLTAGSNELVNIHRFNIKNNQLDLLITLKGHNDWIKSIDLYQLKNDRIMLASASQDFLIRVYNIMQSDENVDLHQQSFVLNDNAENHKKFVVNLETVLSGHEGWVTNVKWHFHEEKLYLLSSSMDKTIVLWEQMGNDVDCIWNEKVRFGEVGGNAIGFIDCFTIPSLNMIAGHSFNGAVNLWKHDTSSDHWKASFSITGHFDEVTDLVWEPEGEFFLTCSTDQTTRLHIEWFHDGTASWHEIGRPQIHGYDLKCLAMAGRFKFISGADEKVIRIFNATKYVVESLQQITGNEYSVNESNDASQLAECAMVPALGLSNSAVYDRNQISDEFNSKLFNIPPTEEILLQNTLWNETQKLYGHGYEIFAIAVNNKASLLASACKASSMTHAAIILWDLETCKQLSQLVSHNLTVTQVCFSPDDRFLLSVSRDRTWALFDMTSENGEYTRIAFSNKKTGIHSRIIWDCAWTPDSRVFLTSSRDKSVVVWELADKNTSTDPSQLINVNSSHVLNLDDSVTSVDIHHCLISPYLVCLALENGQLLIFSLDLSSGWKKLFDLKCHTKSINRIRFSPKLDEHSNGNVSTMASDFFYPNTGGVESHIYQLSQCLLRKGHKVILITHAYGERTGIRYMTSGLKVYYLPFWVVYNQCTLPTLFTSFPLIRYILIREQINIVHGHSAFSALAHEVMFHAKTLGLKTVFTDHSLFGFADASAIITNKLLKVFLSVCNRVICVSHTGKENTALRAGVDPNRIFVIPNAVDTDIFRPLSTAPNEVKPTKELTIVVVSRLVYRKGIDLLVGVIPHVCAKYPKIKFLIGGEGPKRIIIEEVIERNRLQNQVTLLGPIKHDKVRDVLVMGDIFLNSSLTEAFCMAIVEAAACGLQVVSTQVGGIVEVLPKELIWFAEPSVQGLFEGLQRAINDRTNGSVLPPKVCHEKVKSFYQWDDILKRTLNVYESVKSDPIDPINERIYKFWNFDIATGIFFLFITIICHVMNIIYSYFVPAESIDIAPNFSYQKSFNKKNKL
;
A
#
# COMPACT_ATOMS: atom_id res chain seq x y z
N MET A 1 -6.09 -11.43 -17.61
CA MET A 1 -6.58 -11.26 -16.23
C MET A 1 -8.08 -11.37 -16.24
N GLU A 2 -8.64 -12.31 -15.51
CA GLU A 2 -10.06 -12.31 -15.15
C GLU A 2 -10.13 -11.86 -13.70
N ILE A 3 -10.82 -10.74 -13.44
CA ILE A 3 -11.12 -10.31 -12.08
C ILE A 3 -12.33 -11.14 -11.64
N THR A 4 -12.15 -12.01 -10.66
CA THR A 4 -13.19 -12.97 -10.24
C THR A 4 -14.05 -12.47 -9.10
N ASN A 5 -13.57 -11.50 -8.31
CA ASN A 5 -14.30 -10.96 -7.17
C ASN A 5 -13.88 -9.52 -6.85
N PHE A 6 -14.77 -8.76 -6.20
CA PHE A 6 -14.49 -7.44 -5.63
C PHE A 6 -14.95 -7.42 -4.17
N GLU A 7 -14.13 -6.85 -3.29
CA GLU A 7 -14.50 -6.61 -1.89
C GLU A 7 -14.28 -5.14 -1.54
N ASN A 8 -15.27 -4.52 -0.89
CA ASN A 8 -15.08 -3.26 -0.21
C ASN A 8 -14.37 -3.52 1.14
N VAL A 9 -13.09 -3.17 1.19
CA VAL A 9 -12.25 -3.37 2.40
C VAL A 9 -12.41 -2.20 3.38
N TYR A 10 -12.64 -0.99 2.88
CA TYR A 10 -12.67 0.23 3.67
C TYR A 10 -13.59 1.29 3.08
N THR A 11 -14.44 1.87 3.93
CA THR A 11 -15.25 3.05 3.61
C THR A 11 -15.10 4.03 4.77
N HIS A 12 -14.60 5.23 4.47
CA HIS A 12 -14.41 6.29 5.45
C HIS A 12 -15.48 7.36 5.24
N CYS A 13 -16.41 7.47 6.19
CA CYS A 13 -17.57 8.36 6.07
C CYS A 13 -18.04 8.79 7.46
N SER A 14 -18.40 10.07 7.60
CA SER A 14 -18.83 10.61 8.89
C SER A 14 -20.33 10.48 9.06
N VAL A 15 -20.77 10.59 10.32
CA VAL A 15 -22.17 10.85 10.62
C VAL A 15 -22.51 12.28 10.18
N ASN A 16 -23.70 12.47 9.62
CA ASN A 16 -24.25 13.80 9.33
C ASN A 16 -24.41 14.61 10.64
N ARG A 17 -24.09 15.90 10.59
CA ARG A 17 -23.99 16.79 11.77
C ARG A 17 -25.35 17.28 12.28
N TYR A 18 -26.34 16.39 12.34
CA TYR A 18 -27.68 16.68 12.83
C TYR A 18 -28.08 15.66 13.91
N PRO A 19 -28.94 16.03 14.88
CA PRO A 19 -29.50 15.09 15.83
C PRO A 19 -30.24 13.94 15.14
N HIS A 20 -30.30 12.78 15.78
CA HIS A 20 -31.05 11.61 15.29
C HIS A 20 -30.53 11.03 13.97
N CYS A 21 -29.33 11.40 13.53
CA CYS A 21 -28.66 10.83 12.36
C CYS A 21 -27.97 9.48 12.63
N ILE A 22 -28.01 8.97 13.86
CA ILE A 22 -27.36 7.74 14.26
C ILE A 22 -28.25 6.97 15.24
N ASP A 23 -28.25 5.65 15.11
CA ASP A 23 -28.91 4.75 16.04
C ASP A 23 -28.17 3.41 16.10
N CYS A 24 -28.34 2.68 17.20
CA CYS A 24 -27.60 1.44 17.44
C CYS A 24 -28.52 0.34 17.94
N LYS A 25 -28.30 -0.88 17.42
CA LYS A 25 -28.93 -2.09 17.92
C LYS A 25 -27.90 -3.21 18.02
N ASN A 26 -27.83 -3.80 19.22
CA ASN A 26 -26.78 -4.75 19.62
C ASN A 26 -25.37 -4.26 19.26
N LYS A 27 -24.76 -4.82 18.21
CA LYS A 27 -23.40 -4.48 17.76
C LYS A 27 -23.34 -3.72 16.43
N ILE A 28 -24.51 -3.38 15.87
CA ILE A 28 -24.65 -2.73 14.57
C ILE A 28 -25.12 -1.29 14.76
N ILE A 29 -24.34 -0.37 14.23
CA ILE A 29 -24.65 1.05 14.20
C ILE A 29 -25.16 1.37 12.78
N CYS A 30 -26.31 2.03 12.68
CA CYS A 30 -26.76 2.64 11.44
C CYS A 30 -26.63 4.16 11.57
N PHE A 31 -26.04 4.82 10.58
CA PHE A 31 -25.93 6.27 10.59
C PHE A 31 -26.06 6.89 9.20
N ALA A 32 -26.62 8.09 9.16
CA ALA A 32 -26.74 8.92 7.98
C ALA A 32 -25.37 9.48 7.59
N THR A 33 -24.99 9.33 6.32
CA THR A 33 -23.77 9.92 5.75
C THR A 33 -24.08 10.52 4.39
N SER A 34 -24.01 11.85 4.31
CA SER A 34 -24.53 12.64 3.18
C SER A 34 -25.97 12.24 2.82
N ASN A 35 -26.20 11.69 1.62
CA ASN A 35 -27.48 11.19 1.13
C ASN A 35 -27.65 9.66 1.23
N SER A 36 -26.81 9.00 2.03
CA SER A 36 -26.75 7.53 2.16
C SER A 36 -26.86 7.14 3.64
N ILE A 37 -27.10 5.85 3.91
CA ILE A 37 -27.07 5.30 5.27
C ILE A 37 -25.96 4.25 5.33
N ALA A 38 -25.03 4.40 6.25
CA ALA A 38 -23.97 3.45 6.51
C ALA A 38 -24.38 2.47 7.62
N ILE A 39 -24.13 1.19 7.38
CA ILE A 39 -24.25 0.13 8.38
C ILE A 39 -22.84 -0.24 8.82
N TYR A 40 -22.54 -0.06 10.10
CA TYR A 40 -21.23 -0.31 10.70
C TYR A 40 -21.31 -1.47 11.69
N ASP A 41 -20.44 -2.46 11.54
CA ASP A 41 -20.32 -3.58 12.47
C ASP A 41 -19.12 -3.37 13.39
N LEU A 42 -19.39 -3.19 14.69
CA LEU A 42 -18.35 -2.96 15.71
C LEU A 42 -17.38 -4.13 15.86
N THR A 43 -17.79 -5.35 15.54
CA THR A 43 -16.91 -6.54 15.60
C THR A 43 -15.98 -6.61 14.40
N LYS A 44 -16.47 -6.29 13.20
CA LYS A 44 -15.64 -6.23 11.97
C LYS A 44 -14.85 -4.92 11.85
N ARG A 45 -15.20 -3.89 12.64
CA ARG A 45 -14.57 -2.57 12.66
C ARG A 45 -14.56 -1.87 11.30
N LYS A 46 -15.62 -2.09 10.50
CA LYS A 46 -15.80 -1.45 9.19
C LYS A 46 -17.26 -1.19 8.89
N VAL A 47 -17.51 -0.25 7.98
CA VAL A 47 -18.78 -0.13 7.28
C VAL A 47 -18.93 -1.37 6.41
N VAL A 48 -20.02 -2.11 6.60
CA VAL A 48 -20.32 -3.37 5.90
C VAL A 48 -21.28 -3.16 4.74
N GLU A 49 -22.08 -2.09 4.76
CA GLU A 49 -23.06 -1.78 3.71
C GLU A 49 -23.33 -0.27 3.65
N LEU A 50 -23.60 0.22 2.43
CA LEU A 50 -24.09 1.58 2.16
C LEU A 50 -25.44 1.54 1.46
N CYS A 51 -26.50 1.96 2.16
CA CYS A 51 -27.86 1.99 1.65
C CYS A 51 -28.09 3.29 0.85
N ASN A 52 -28.01 3.16 -0.48
CA ASN A 52 -27.98 4.28 -1.42
C ASN A 52 -29.33 4.46 -2.13
N ARG A 53 -30.22 5.31 -1.62
CA ARG A 53 -31.51 5.62 -2.27
C ARG A 53 -31.96 7.07 -2.20
N HIS A 54 -31.68 7.77 -1.10
CA HIS A 54 -32.06 9.16 -0.97
C HIS A 54 -31.32 10.04 -1.98
N THR A 55 -32.01 11.07 -2.48
CA THR A 55 -31.44 12.02 -3.45
C THR A 55 -30.94 13.29 -2.78
N GLY A 56 -31.34 13.53 -1.54
CA GLY A 56 -30.89 14.63 -0.69
C GLY A 56 -30.23 14.14 0.59
N LEU A 57 -29.69 15.07 1.37
CA LEU A 57 -29.14 14.82 2.70
C LEU A 57 -30.13 14.05 3.59
N VAL A 58 -29.64 13.03 4.30
CA VAL A 58 -30.43 12.26 5.28
C VAL A 58 -30.37 12.95 6.64
N ASN A 59 -31.54 13.26 7.20
CA ASN A 59 -31.71 14.03 8.44
C ASN A 59 -31.91 13.15 9.68
N SER A 60 -32.48 11.96 9.53
CA SER A 60 -32.67 11.06 10.67
C SER A 60 -32.64 9.59 10.27
N VAL A 61 -32.15 8.71 11.14
CA VAL A 61 -32.14 7.25 11.00
C VAL A 61 -32.49 6.61 12.35
N ARG A 62 -33.40 5.63 12.37
CA ARG A 62 -33.81 4.92 13.59
C ARG A 62 -34.16 3.46 13.35
N TRP A 63 -33.77 2.58 14.27
CA TRP A 63 -34.15 1.18 14.24
C TRP A 63 -35.64 0.99 14.57
N ILE A 64 -36.29 0.03 13.90
CA ILE A 64 -37.69 -0.32 14.15
C ILE A 64 -37.76 -1.65 14.91
N GLY A 65 -38.28 -1.59 16.13
CA GLY A 65 -38.53 -2.77 16.96
C GLY A 65 -37.29 -3.35 17.64
N PHE A 66 -37.35 -4.65 17.97
CA PHE A 66 -36.35 -5.32 18.81
C PHE A 66 -35.22 -6.00 18.03
N ASN A 67 -35.41 -6.28 16.74
CA ASN A 67 -34.44 -6.97 15.90
C ASN A 67 -33.84 -6.03 14.86
N GLU A 68 -32.60 -6.27 14.44
CA GLU A 68 -31.86 -5.54 13.38
C GLU A 68 -32.44 -5.79 11.96
N LYS A 69 -33.75 -6.00 11.84
CA LYS A 69 -34.40 -6.36 10.58
C LYS A 69 -34.91 -5.15 9.80
N TYR A 70 -35.26 -4.07 10.48
CA TYR A 70 -35.89 -2.90 9.86
C TYR A 70 -35.40 -1.61 10.50
N PHE A 71 -35.23 -0.58 9.69
CA PHE A 71 -34.97 0.79 10.16
C PHE A 71 -35.69 1.79 9.25
N ILE A 72 -35.92 3.00 9.74
CA ILE A 72 -36.47 4.12 8.98
C ILE A 72 -35.42 5.20 8.80
N SER A 73 -35.35 5.79 7.60
CA SER A 73 -34.56 6.98 7.31
C SER A 73 -35.43 8.10 6.76
N SER A 74 -35.03 9.36 6.99
CA SER A 74 -35.71 10.56 6.47
C SER A 74 -34.74 11.53 5.83
N SER A 75 -35.17 12.25 4.79
CA SER A 75 -34.30 13.12 4.00
C SER A 75 -34.96 14.44 3.59
N ILE A 76 -34.11 15.42 3.24
CA ILE A 76 -34.50 16.66 2.57
C ILE A 76 -35.10 16.43 1.18
N ASP A 77 -35.00 15.23 0.61
CA ASP A 77 -35.72 14.86 -0.61
C ASP A 77 -37.24 14.66 -0.40
N LYS A 78 -37.74 14.95 0.81
CA LYS A 78 -39.14 14.89 1.23
C LYS A 78 -39.66 13.46 1.43
N SER A 79 -38.79 12.45 1.39
CA SER A 79 -39.17 11.06 1.60
C SER A 79 -38.68 10.52 2.95
N CYS A 80 -39.45 9.59 3.50
CA CYS A 80 -38.96 8.62 4.47
C CYS A 80 -38.88 7.25 3.82
N ILE A 81 -37.92 6.42 4.20
CA ILE A 81 -37.76 5.07 3.65
C ILE A 81 -37.70 4.07 4.79
N ILE A 82 -38.53 3.04 4.72
CA ILE A 82 -38.43 1.87 5.59
C ILE A 82 -37.58 0.84 4.86
N TRP A 83 -36.50 0.41 5.51
CA TRP A 83 -35.54 -0.55 5.00
C TRP A 83 -35.77 -1.91 5.63
N LYS A 84 -35.48 -2.98 4.87
CA LYS A 84 -35.63 -4.37 5.28
C LYS A 84 -34.33 -5.14 5.04
N TYR A 85 -33.85 -5.81 6.07
CA TYR A 85 -32.73 -6.74 6.00
C TYR A 85 -33.08 -7.96 5.13
N VAL A 86 -32.21 -8.28 4.17
CA VAL A 86 -32.39 -9.41 3.25
C VAL A 86 -31.33 -10.51 3.40
N GLY A 87 -30.29 -10.30 4.19
CA GLY A 87 -29.16 -11.23 4.38
C GLY A 87 -27.81 -10.53 4.17
N ASP A 88 -26.72 -11.10 4.70
CA ASP A 88 -25.34 -10.64 4.47
C ASP A 88 -25.10 -9.12 4.65
N TYR A 89 -25.76 -8.52 5.66
CA TYR A 89 -25.70 -7.08 5.97
C TYR A 89 -26.37 -6.17 4.94
N GLN A 90 -27.04 -6.72 3.93
CA GLN A 90 -27.76 -5.97 2.91
C GLN A 90 -29.17 -5.58 3.36
N TYR A 91 -29.57 -4.38 2.97
CA TYR A 91 -30.90 -3.82 3.23
C TYR A 91 -31.53 -3.30 1.94
N GLU A 92 -32.76 -3.71 1.70
CA GLU A 92 -33.55 -3.26 0.56
C GLU A 92 -34.66 -2.31 1.00
N VAL A 93 -35.15 -1.51 0.05
CA VAL A 93 -36.29 -0.61 0.27
C VAL A 93 -37.55 -1.44 0.44
N ASN A 94 -38.19 -1.34 1.60
CA ASN A 94 -39.48 -1.97 1.87
C ASN A 94 -40.64 -1.03 1.50
N TYR A 95 -40.64 0.19 2.02
CA TYR A 95 -41.63 1.23 1.70
C TYR A 95 -40.97 2.60 1.52
N VAL A 96 -41.54 3.43 0.66
CA VAL A 96 -41.17 4.84 0.49
C VAL A 96 -42.35 5.71 0.87
N LEU A 97 -42.23 6.42 1.97
CA LEU A 97 -43.24 7.34 2.48
C LEU A 97 -43.00 8.69 1.83
N PHE A 98 -43.84 9.05 0.86
CA PHE A 98 -43.67 10.27 0.10
C PHE A 98 -45.02 10.88 -0.25
N ASN A 99 -45.15 12.19 -0.03
CA ASN A 99 -46.28 12.98 -0.51
C ASN A 99 -45.73 14.23 -1.19
N LYS A 100 -46.13 14.44 -2.45
CA LYS A 100 -45.68 15.57 -3.29
C LYS A 100 -46.00 16.94 -2.68
N ASN A 101 -47.04 17.02 -1.86
CA ASN A 101 -47.49 18.26 -1.23
C ASN A 101 -46.71 18.64 0.03
N ASN A 102 -45.96 17.70 0.62
CA ASN A 102 -45.24 17.95 1.87
C ASN A 102 -43.89 18.64 1.61
N ASP A 103 -43.40 19.35 2.63
CA ASP A 103 -42.04 19.88 2.64
C ASP A 103 -41.01 18.85 3.14
N VAL A 104 -39.74 19.26 3.20
CA VAL A 104 -38.60 18.52 3.76
C VAL A 104 -38.96 17.83 5.08
N VAL A 105 -38.60 16.55 5.22
CA VAL A 105 -38.77 15.80 6.46
C VAL A 105 -37.66 16.19 7.45
N ILE A 106 -38.03 16.57 8.67
CA ILE A 106 -37.07 16.88 9.76
C ILE A 106 -36.66 15.58 10.46
N VAL A 107 -37.63 14.83 10.99
CA VAL A 107 -37.40 13.58 11.71
C VAL A 107 -38.57 12.62 11.50
N SER A 108 -38.31 11.32 11.61
CA SER A 108 -39.34 10.28 11.58
C SER A 108 -39.11 9.22 12.63
N ASP A 109 -40.20 8.55 13.01
CA ASP A 109 -40.15 7.34 13.84
C ASP A 109 -41.14 6.30 13.33
N SER A 110 -40.87 5.02 13.57
CA SER A 110 -41.75 3.94 13.13
C SER A 110 -41.76 2.75 14.09
N ILE A 111 -42.92 2.11 14.19
CA ILE A 111 -43.15 0.86 14.90
C ILE A 111 -43.70 -0.18 13.93
N ASN A 112 -43.45 -1.44 14.24
CA ASN A 112 -44.03 -2.56 13.52
C ASN A 112 -44.99 -3.36 14.40
N TYR A 113 -45.94 -4.02 13.77
CA TYR A 113 -46.87 -4.95 14.43
C TYR A 113 -47.27 -6.07 13.47
N GLU A 114 -47.59 -7.23 14.02
CA GLU A 114 -48.01 -8.39 13.24
C GLU A 114 -49.50 -8.29 12.87
N THR A 115 -49.80 -8.66 11.62
CA THR A 115 -51.15 -8.75 11.05
C THR A 115 -51.33 -10.12 10.39
N GLU A 116 -52.57 -10.49 10.04
CA GLU A 116 -52.87 -11.73 9.32
C GLU A 116 -52.10 -11.86 7.99
N ASN A 117 -51.74 -10.73 7.37
CA ASN A 117 -51.03 -10.66 6.09
C ASN A 117 -49.51 -10.43 6.23
N GLY A 118 -48.96 -10.47 7.45
CA GLY A 118 -47.54 -10.24 7.73
C GLY A 118 -47.28 -9.02 8.62
N ILE A 119 -46.08 -8.45 8.53
CA ILE A 119 -45.67 -7.30 9.36
C ILE A 119 -46.12 -6.00 8.69
N SER A 120 -46.90 -5.19 9.40
CA SER A 120 -47.27 -3.83 8.99
C SER A 120 -46.54 -2.79 9.84
N PHE A 121 -46.44 -1.57 9.30
CA PHE A 121 -45.75 -0.45 9.90
C PHE A 121 -46.71 0.70 10.17
N PHE A 122 -46.52 1.36 11.31
CA PHE A 122 -47.08 2.68 11.56
C PHE A 122 -45.91 3.65 11.74
N SER A 123 -45.94 4.76 11.01
CA SER A 123 -44.84 5.72 10.98
C SER A 123 -45.36 7.13 11.13
N VAL A 124 -44.56 7.98 11.77
CA VAL A 124 -44.83 9.41 11.89
C VAL A 124 -43.63 10.18 11.37
N SER A 125 -43.90 11.18 10.53
CA SER A 125 -42.89 12.09 9.99
C SER A 125 -43.25 13.53 10.34
N SER A 126 -42.27 14.30 10.82
CA SER A 126 -42.40 15.75 10.96
C SER A 126 -41.78 16.46 9.77
N HIS A 127 -42.43 17.53 9.32
CA HIS A 127 -42.03 18.27 8.13
C HIS A 127 -41.72 19.73 8.47
N ASN A 128 -40.89 20.37 7.64
CA ASN A 128 -40.47 21.76 7.78
C ASN A 128 -41.62 22.78 7.61
N ASP A 129 -42.71 22.39 6.95
CA ASP A 129 -43.94 23.18 6.86
C ASP A 129 -44.83 23.11 8.12
N GLN A 130 -44.29 22.59 9.24
CA GLN A 130 -45.02 22.40 10.51
C GLN A 130 -46.16 21.37 10.42
N THR A 131 -46.03 20.38 9.53
CA THR A 131 -46.98 19.27 9.41
C THR A 131 -46.44 17.98 10.03
N LEU A 132 -47.30 17.27 10.76
CA LEU A 132 -47.10 15.87 11.11
C LEU A 132 -47.89 14.98 10.16
N CYS A 133 -47.22 14.00 9.56
CA CYS A 133 -47.86 13.02 8.70
C CYS A 133 -47.82 11.63 9.34
N PHE A 134 -48.96 10.96 9.32
CA PHE A 134 -49.18 9.63 9.89
C PHE A 134 -49.38 8.64 8.75
N TRP A 135 -48.57 7.58 8.77
CA TRP A 135 -48.51 6.60 7.69
C TRP A 135 -48.83 5.22 8.23
N LYS A 136 -49.55 4.44 7.42
CA LYS A 136 -49.65 3.00 7.58
C LYS A 136 -49.04 2.37 6.35
N ASP A 137 -47.95 1.63 6.54
CA ASP A 137 -47.12 1.15 5.45
C ASP A 137 -46.75 2.33 4.53
N ASP A 138 -47.08 2.32 3.24
CA ASP A 138 -46.86 3.44 2.29
C ASP A 138 -48.04 4.41 2.15
N ILE A 139 -49.12 4.21 2.91
CA ILE A 139 -50.36 4.98 2.78
C ILE A 139 -50.40 6.11 3.82
N LEU A 140 -50.56 7.36 3.34
CA LEU A 140 -50.81 8.51 4.19
C LEU A 140 -52.22 8.44 4.78
N LEU A 141 -52.33 8.28 6.10
CA LEU A 141 -53.60 8.24 6.82
C LEU A 141 -54.13 9.65 7.14
N GLN A 142 -53.25 10.51 7.65
CA GLN A 142 -53.61 11.84 8.12
C GLN A 142 -52.41 12.78 8.06
N SER A 143 -52.65 14.05 7.71
CA SER A 143 -51.72 15.16 7.90
C SER A 143 -52.31 16.16 8.88
N LYS A 144 -51.54 16.56 9.90
CA LYS A 144 -51.97 17.49 10.94
C LYS A 144 -50.97 18.62 11.10
N GLU A 145 -51.44 19.85 10.96
CA GLU A 145 -50.66 21.04 11.27
C GLU A 145 -50.44 21.16 12.79
N VAL A 146 -49.20 21.45 13.18
CA VAL A 146 -48.79 21.67 14.57
C VAL A 146 -48.19 23.06 14.74
N LYS A 147 -48.20 23.57 15.97
CA LYS A 147 -47.65 24.90 16.26
C LYS A 147 -46.14 24.82 16.49
N GLY A 148 -45.36 25.31 15.53
CA GLY A 148 -43.90 25.32 15.58
C GLY A 148 -43.28 24.06 14.95
N PHE A 149 -41.95 24.09 14.80
CA PHE A 149 -41.19 22.98 14.22
C PHE A 149 -41.05 21.86 15.23
N VAL A 150 -41.22 20.60 14.79
CA VAL A 150 -41.02 19.41 15.63
C VAL A 150 -39.63 18.85 15.35
N PHE A 151 -38.72 19.03 16.31
CA PHE A 151 -37.34 18.56 16.21
C PHE A 151 -37.20 17.09 16.58
N ASP A 152 -38.04 16.57 17.48
CA ASP A 152 -38.09 15.16 17.84
C ASP A 152 -39.54 14.66 17.92
N VAL A 153 -39.75 13.47 17.36
CA VAL A 153 -41.02 12.74 17.39
C VAL A 153 -40.73 11.31 17.83
N LYS A 154 -41.50 10.78 18.78
CA LYS A 154 -41.34 9.39 19.24
C LYS A 154 -42.67 8.68 19.26
N ILE A 155 -42.69 7.43 18.79
CA ILE A 155 -43.91 6.63 18.80
C ILE A 155 -43.72 5.33 19.55
N PHE A 156 -44.75 4.99 20.33
CA PHE A 156 -44.75 3.81 21.17
C PHE A 156 -46.07 3.06 21.03
N ASN A 157 -46.01 1.74 21.11
CA ASN A 157 -47.15 0.86 21.17
C ASN A 157 -47.03 -0.01 22.43
N GLN A 158 -48.15 -0.58 22.89
CA GLN A 158 -48.20 -1.47 24.05
C GLN A 158 -47.76 -0.80 25.36
N LEU A 159 -47.94 0.52 25.47
CA LEU A 159 -47.78 1.22 26.75
C LEU A 159 -49.00 0.99 27.66
N LEU A 160 -48.89 1.37 28.93
CA LEU A 160 -50.02 1.44 29.87
C LEU A 160 -51.17 2.31 29.32
N ILE A 161 -50.84 3.33 28.54
CA ILE A 161 -51.76 4.14 27.74
C ILE A 161 -52.18 3.33 26.51
N PRO A 162 -53.45 2.89 26.38
CA PRO A 162 -53.86 2.03 25.27
C PRO A 162 -53.77 2.76 23.93
N GLY A 163 -53.35 2.06 22.86
CA GLY A 163 -53.22 2.62 21.51
C GLY A 163 -51.80 3.08 21.16
N ILE A 164 -51.65 3.84 20.08
CA ILE A 164 -50.34 4.36 19.65
C ILE A 164 -50.13 5.72 20.29
N VAL A 165 -49.12 5.83 21.15
CA VAL A 165 -48.73 7.09 21.77
C VAL A 165 -47.71 7.79 20.88
N VAL A 166 -47.92 9.08 20.65
CA VAL A 166 -47.05 9.92 19.82
C VAL A 166 -46.60 11.12 20.63
N LEU A 167 -45.31 11.19 20.90
CA LEU A 167 -44.67 12.31 21.58
C LEU A 167 -44.09 13.28 20.55
N THR A 168 -44.24 14.57 20.80
CA THR A 168 -43.68 15.61 19.92
C THR A 168 -43.10 16.73 20.75
N ALA A 169 -41.90 17.19 20.40
CA ALA A 169 -41.25 18.35 20.97
C ALA A 169 -40.39 19.07 19.92
N GLY A 170 -40.08 20.36 20.13
CA GLY A 170 -39.28 21.09 19.16
C GLY A 170 -39.09 22.58 19.48
N SER A 171 -39.49 23.46 18.56
CA SER A 171 -39.21 24.91 18.61
C SER A 171 -40.06 25.70 19.62
N ASN A 172 -40.62 25.02 20.61
CA ASN A 172 -41.40 25.62 21.69
C ASN A 172 -41.04 24.92 23.01
N GLU A 173 -41.54 25.49 24.11
CA GLU A 173 -41.29 25.01 25.48
C GLU A 173 -42.21 23.84 25.90
N LEU A 174 -42.91 23.23 24.94
CA LEU A 174 -44.03 22.33 25.19
C LEU A 174 -43.68 20.89 24.77
N VAL A 175 -43.88 19.94 25.68
CA VAL A 175 -43.91 18.51 25.32
C VAL A 175 -45.36 18.09 25.16
N ASN A 176 -45.74 17.63 23.98
CA ASN A 176 -47.11 17.16 23.74
C ASN A 176 -47.14 15.64 23.67
N ILE A 177 -48.07 15.06 24.43
CA ILE A 177 -48.39 13.63 24.39
C ILE A 177 -49.71 13.48 23.65
N HIS A 178 -49.66 12.83 22.50
CA HIS A 178 -50.82 12.50 21.70
C HIS A 178 -51.09 11.01 21.72
N ARG A 179 -52.33 10.66 21.36
CA ARG A 179 -52.77 9.31 21.10
C ARG A 179 -53.33 9.25 19.69
N PHE A 180 -52.79 8.38 18.85
CA PHE A 180 -53.36 8.11 17.55
C PHE A 180 -54.39 6.98 17.66
N ASN A 181 -55.65 7.28 17.34
CA ASN A 181 -56.71 6.32 17.34
C ASN A 181 -56.86 5.70 15.94
N ILE A 182 -56.49 4.42 15.84
CA ILE A 182 -56.47 3.65 14.59
C ILE A 182 -57.88 3.48 14.00
N LYS A 183 -58.95 3.49 14.82
CA LYS A 183 -60.31 3.23 14.34
C LYS A 183 -60.90 4.39 13.55
N ASN A 184 -60.61 5.63 13.96
CA ASN A 184 -61.13 6.84 13.33
C ASN A 184 -60.04 7.63 12.56
N ASN A 185 -58.79 7.15 12.56
CA ASN A 185 -57.63 7.84 11.97
C ASN A 185 -57.48 9.28 12.46
N GLN A 186 -57.71 9.51 13.77
CA GLN A 186 -57.58 10.82 14.39
C GLN A 186 -56.49 10.81 15.46
N LEU A 187 -55.73 11.91 15.48
CA LEU A 187 -54.79 12.25 16.53
C LEU A 187 -55.47 13.04 17.64
N ASP A 188 -55.57 12.45 18.82
CA ASP A 188 -56.09 13.09 20.03
C ASP A 188 -54.94 13.64 20.87
N LEU A 189 -54.99 14.92 21.24
CA LEU A 189 -54.04 15.50 22.20
C LEU A 189 -54.47 15.11 23.61
N LEU A 190 -53.63 14.33 24.31
CA LEU A 190 -53.91 13.90 25.68
C LEU A 190 -53.53 14.97 26.69
N ILE A 191 -52.29 15.46 26.62
CA ILE A 191 -51.77 16.46 27.54
C ILE A 191 -50.59 17.23 26.93
N THR A 192 -50.45 18.49 27.35
CA THR A 192 -49.31 19.35 27.05
C THR A 192 -48.57 19.67 28.34
N LEU A 193 -47.32 19.23 28.44
CA LEU A 193 -46.45 19.51 29.58
C LEU A 193 -45.73 20.83 29.36
N LYS A 194 -45.72 21.66 30.40
CA LYS A 194 -45.07 22.98 30.43
C LYS A 194 -43.96 22.95 31.48
N GLY A 195 -42.84 23.61 31.20
CA GLY A 195 -41.81 23.79 32.21
C GLY A 195 -40.45 24.22 31.69
N HIS A 196 -40.10 23.91 30.44
CA HIS A 196 -38.88 24.41 29.80
C HIS A 196 -38.99 25.91 29.48
N ASN A 197 -37.84 26.58 29.33
CA ASN A 197 -37.78 28.00 28.99
C ASN A 197 -37.16 28.26 27.60
N ASP A 198 -36.86 27.19 26.85
CA ASP A 198 -36.30 27.26 25.51
C ASP A 198 -36.69 26.00 24.71
N TRP A 199 -36.26 25.91 23.45
CA TRP A 199 -36.56 24.80 22.56
C TRP A 199 -36.12 23.45 23.12
N ILE A 200 -36.96 22.45 22.91
CA ILE A 200 -36.74 21.07 23.35
C ILE A 200 -36.14 20.30 22.17
N LYS A 201 -34.98 19.69 22.39
CA LYS A 201 -34.18 19.04 21.33
C LYS A 201 -34.41 17.54 21.23
N SER A 202 -34.70 16.88 22.35
CA SER A 202 -34.88 15.44 22.39
C SER A 202 -35.84 15.05 23.49
N ILE A 203 -36.59 13.98 23.24
CA ILE A 203 -37.52 13.37 24.19
C ILE A 203 -37.38 11.85 24.14
N ASP A 204 -37.54 11.21 25.29
CA ASP A 204 -37.55 9.74 25.34
C ASP A 204 -38.44 9.24 26.46
N LEU A 205 -39.07 8.08 26.25
CA LEU A 205 -40.06 7.51 27.16
C LEU A 205 -39.76 6.04 27.41
N TYR A 206 -39.86 5.64 28.68
CA TYR A 206 -39.64 4.28 29.12
C TYR A 206 -40.73 3.83 30.10
N GLN A 207 -41.28 2.62 29.89
CA GLN A 207 -42.23 2.04 30.83
C GLN A 207 -41.52 1.07 31.78
N LEU A 208 -41.67 1.31 33.08
CA LEU A 208 -41.20 0.44 34.15
C LEU A 208 -42.17 -0.73 34.38
N LYS A 209 -41.69 -1.80 35.01
CA LYS A 209 -42.49 -3.00 35.32
C LYS A 209 -43.61 -2.74 36.33
N ASN A 210 -43.53 -1.66 37.12
CA ASN A 210 -44.50 -1.28 38.15
C ASN A 210 -45.61 -0.34 37.62
N ASP A 211 -45.93 -0.41 36.33
CA ASP A 211 -46.93 0.44 35.67
C ASP A 211 -46.67 1.96 35.80
N ARG A 212 -45.41 2.36 35.99
CA ARG A 212 -44.96 3.75 35.86
C ARG A 212 -44.37 4.00 34.49
N ILE A 213 -44.66 5.16 33.90
CA ILE A 213 -44.03 5.62 32.67
C ILE A 213 -43.15 6.82 32.98
N MET A 214 -41.86 6.72 32.63
CA MET A 214 -40.87 7.77 32.79
C MET A 214 -40.67 8.48 31.45
N LEU A 215 -40.79 9.81 31.45
CA LEU A 215 -40.58 10.66 30.27
C LEU A 215 -39.46 11.65 30.58
N ALA A 216 -38.42 11.67 29.75
CA ALA A 216 -37.35 12.65 29.82
C ALA A 216 -37.45 13.64 28.66
N SER A 217 -37.19 14.92 28.93
CA SER A 217 -37.07 15.96 27.91
C SER A 217 -35.81 16.80 28.11
N ALA A 218 -35.05 16.98 27.02
CA ALA A 218 -33.82 17.78 26.96
C ALA A 218 -34.01 19.07 26.17
N SER A 219 -33.45 20.18 26.65
CA SER A 219 -33.69 21.50 26.07
C SER A 219 -32.43 22.36 26.00
N GLN A 220 -32.52 23.41 25.19
CA GLN A 220 -31.55 24.49 25.11
C GLN A 220 -31.50 25.34 26.38
N ASP A 221 -32.43 25.17 27.32
CA ASP A 221 -32.36 25.80 28.66
C ASP A 221 -31.33 25.13 29.60
N PHE A 222 -30.50 24.22 29.06
CA PHE A 222 -29.44 23.45 29.75
C PHE A 222 -29.96 22.40 30.74
N LEU A 223 -31.27 22.23 30.85
CA LEU A 223 -31.90 21.37 31.84
C LEU A 223 -32.54 20.14 31.19
N ILE A 224 -32.60 19.06 31.96
CA ILE A 224 -33.37 17.86 31.64
C ILE A 224 -34.50 17.76 32.66
N ARG A 225 -35.72 17.54 32.17
CA ARG A 225 -36.89 17.33 33.05
C ARG A 225 -37.34 15.89 32.92
N VAL A 226 -37.54 15.24 34.07
CA VAL A 226 -38.03 13.87 34.15
C VAL A 226 -39.43 13.90 34.75
N TYR A 227 -40.39 13.39 34.00
CA TYR A 227 -41.79 13.28 34.38
C TYR A 227 -42.14 11.81 34.64
N ASN A 228 -43.00 11.61 35.62
CA ASN A 228 -43.55 10.31 35.98
C ASN A 228 -45.06 10.31 35.73
N ILE A 229 -45.51 9.36 34.92
CA ILE A 229 -46.90 9.19 34.52
C ILE A 229 -47.41 7.88 35.10
N MET A 230 -48.47 7.98 35.91
CA MET A 230 -49.06 6.84 36.61
C MET A 230 -50.57 6.81 36.41
N GLN A 231 -51.14 5.61 36.33
CA GLN A 231 -52.59 5.45 36.41
C GLN A 231 -53.04 5.67 37.86
N SER A 232 -54.11 6.44 38.06
CA SER A 232 -54.67 6.73 39.39
C SER A 232 -56.18 6.50 39.39
N ASP A 233 -56.66 5.83 40.43
CA ASP A 233 -58.10 5.59 40.67
C ASP A 233 -58.71 6.64 41.63
N GLU A 234 -57.91 7.57 42.17
CA GLU A 234 -58.32 8.57 43.17
C GLU A 234 -58.61 9.97 42.57
N ASN A 235 -59.35 10.79 43.32
CA ASN A 235 -59.60 12.19 42.98
C ASN A 235 -58.30 13.02 43.11
N VAL A 236 -57.61 13.17 41.99
CA VAL A 236 -56.41 14.00 41.81
C VAL A 236 -56.56 15.41 42.39
N ASP A 237 -55.54 15.87 43.12
CA ASP A 237 -55.42 17.23 43.66
C ASP A 237 -55.50 18.29 42.55
N LEU A 238 -56.14 19.43 42.84
CA LEU A 238 -56.36 20.54 41.88
C LEU A 238 -55.08 21.12 41.24
N HIS A 239 -53.90 20.81 41.79
CA HIS A 239 -52.60 21.34 41.33
C HIS A 239 -51.80 20.37 40.46
N GLN A 240 -52.22 19.11 40.31
CA GLN A 240 -51.51 18.11 39.49
C GLN A 240 -52.03 18.06 38.05
N GLN A 241 -51.12 17.92 37.08
CA GLN A 241 -51.48 17.73 35.68
C GLN A 241 -52.02 16.30 35.47
N SER A 242 -53.18 16.15 34.83
CA SER A 242 -53.79 14.83 34.57
C SER A 242 -54.59 14.81 33.27
N PHE A 243 -54.80 13.62 32.72
CA PHE A 243 -55.66 13.38 31.56
C PHE A 243 -56.49 12.11 31.75
N VAL A 244 -57.63 12.03 31.05
CA VAL A 244 -58.57 10.89 31.13
C VAL A 244 -58.72 10.26 29.76
N LEU A 245 -58.65 8.94 29.69
CA LEU A 245 -58.90 8.16 28.48
C LEU A 245 -60.31 7.58 28.50
N ASN A 246 -61.07 7.86 27.44
CA ASN A 246 -62.44 7.37 27.25
C ASN A 246 -62.46 6.31 26.14
N ASP A 247 -62.24 5.05 26.50
CA ASP A 247 -62.22 3.94 25.52
C ASP A 247 -63.59 3.27 25.34
N ASN A 248 -64.50 3.37 26.32
CA ASN A 248 -65.92 2.98 26.27
C ASN A 248 -66.69 3.63 27.45
N ALA A 249 -68.02 3.70 27.38
CA ALA A 249 -68.90 4.43 28.33
C ALA A 249 -68.86 3.98 29.81
N GLU A 250 -68.13 2.92 30.16
CA GLU A 250 -68.06 2.36 31.52
C GLU A 250 -66.62 2.19 32.07
N ASN A 251 -65.57 2.55 31.32
CA ASN A 251 -64.17 2.34 31.76
C ASN A 251 -63.31 3.59 31.51
N HIS A 252 -63.30 4.50 32.49
CA HIS A 252 -62.45 5.71 32.48
C HIS A 252 -61.12 5.41 33.16
N LYS A 253 -60.01 5.42 32.39
CA LYS A 253 -58.66 5.36 32.96
C LYS A 253 -58.12 6.77 33.11
N LYS A 254 -57.78 7.19 34.33
CA LYS A 254 -57.20 8.49 34.63
C LYS A 254 -55.70 8.35 34.85
N PHE A 255 -54.93 9.25 34.26
CA PHE A 255 -53.48 9.30 34.36
C PHE A 255 -53.06 10.63 34.99
N VAL A 256 -52.14 10.57 35.94
CA VAL A 256 -51.53 11.73 36.60
C VAL A 256 -50.10 11.86 36.11
N VAL A 257 -49.70 13.09 35.80
CA VAL A 257 -48.33 13.43 35.39
C VAL A 257 -47.71 14.31 36.46
N ASN A 258 -46.63 13.82 37.06
CA ASN A 258 -45.85 14.54 38.05
C ASN A 258 -44.45 14.85 37.50
N LEU A 259 -43.94 16.04 37.78
CA LEU A 259 -42.51 16.34 37.57
C LEU A 259 -41.73 15.65 38.69
N GLU A 260 -40.95 14.63 38.35
CA GLU A 260 -40.19 13.84 39.34
C GLU A 260 -38.88 14.52 39.70
N THR A 261 -38.13 15.01 38.71
CA THR A 261 -36.89 15.75 38.95
C THR A 261 -36.52 16.70 37.81
N VAL A 262 -35.66 17.66 38.12
CA VAL A 262 -34.99 18.53 37.16
C VAL A 262 -33.49 18.31 37.31
N LEU A 263 -32.85 17.76 36.28
CA LEU A 263 -31.42 17.50 36.28
C LEU A 263 -30.68 18.73 35.75
N SER A 264 -29.79 19.27 36.58
CA SER A 264 -28.91 20.38 36.25
C SER A 264 -27.45 19.95 36.42
N GLY A 265 -26.78 19.66 35.30
CA GLY A 265 -25.35 19.32 35.31
C GLY A 265 -24.61 19.66 34.02
N HIS A 266 -25.33 20.10 32.99
CA HIS A 266 -24.75 20.60 31.75
C HIS A 266 -24.59 22.12 31.79
N GLU A 267 -23.55 22.62 31.13
CA GLU A 267 -23.25 24.06 31.01
C GLU A 267 -23.60 24.61 29.62
N GLY A 268 -24.19 23.77 28.77
CA GLY A 268 -24.57 24.08 27.40
C GLY A 268 -25.87 23.39 27.00
N TRP A 269 -26.27 23.57 25.74
CA TRP A 269 -27.51 22.99 25.22
C TRP A 269 -27.48 21.47 25.34
N VAL A 270 -28.51 20.91 25.99
CA VAL A 270 -28.69 19.46 26.04
C VAL A 270 -29.33 19.03 24.73
N THR A 271 -28.58 18.25 23.95
CA THR A 271 -28.91 17.89 22.57
C THR A 271 -29.71 16.61 22.48
N ASN A 272 -29.45 15.65 23.37
CA ASN A 272 -30.10 14.34 23.36
C ASN A 272 -30.31 13.77 24.77
N VAL A 273 -31.35 12.96 24.92
CA VAL A 273 -31.61 12.14 26.11
C VAL A 273 -32.10 10.75 25.70
N LYS A 274 -31.57 9.72 26.38
CA LYS A 274 -31.92 8.31 26.13
C LYS A 274 -32.05 7.52 27.42
N TRP A 275 -33.16 6.80 27.55
CA TRP A 275 -33.34 5.84 28.64
C TRP A 275 -32.52 4.58 28.40
N HIS A 276 -31.93 4.06 29.47
CA HIS A 276 -31.18 2.82 29.45
C HIS A 276 -31.49 1.99 30.70
N PHE A 277 -31.90 0.74 30.51
CA PHE A 277 -32.15 -0.18 31.61
C PHE A 277 -31.06 -1.26 31.65
N HIS A 278 -30.39 -1.40 32.79
CA HIS A 278 -29.30 -2.36 32.97
C HIS A 278 -29.23 -2.82 34.43
N GLU A 279 -28.99 -4.12 34.66
CA GLU A 279 -28.87 -4.71 36.00
C GLU A 279 -30.00 -4.31 36.96
N GLU A 280 -31.25 -4.35 36.47
CA GLU A 280 -32.46 -3.97 37.22
C GLU A 280 -32.55 -2.49 37.63
N LYS A 281 -31.64 -1.63 37.15
CA LYS A 281 -31.62 -0.19 37.40
C LYS A 281 -31.94 0.60 36.13
N LEU A 282 -32.58 1.75 36.33
CA LEU A 282 -32.86 2.72 35.29
C LEU A 282 -31.78 3.80 35.29
N TYR A 283 -31.19 4.00 34.12
CA TYR A 283 -30.22 5.03 33.83
C TYR A 283 -30.78 5.99 32.77
N LEU A 284 -30.38 7.25 32.84
CA LEU A 284 -30.64 8.23 31.80
C LEU A 284 -29.29 8.71 31.25
N LEU A 285 -29.12 8.65 29.93
CA LEU A 285 -27.95 9.19 29.25
C LEU A 285 -28.32 10.54 28.63
N SER A 286 -27.46 11.54 28.77
CA SER A 286 -27.64 12.85 28.13
C SER A 286 -26.38 13.33 27.44
N SER A 287 -26.52 13.99 26.28
CA SER A 287 -25.42 14.65 25.57
C SER A 287 -25.63 16.15 25.51
N SER A 288 -24.52 16.90 25.44
CA SER A 288 -24.56 18.35 25.42
C SER A 288 -23.50 18.98 24.51
N MET A 289 -23.78 20.22 24.10
CA MET A 289 -22.83 21.07 23.39
C MET A 289 -21.69 21.60 24.29
N ASP A 290 -21.70 21.29 25.59
CA ASP A 290 -20.59 21.56 26.51
C ASP A 290 -19.46 20.52 26.44
N LYS A 291 -19.46 19.66 25.41
CA LYS A 291 -18.49 18.55 25.20
C LYS A 291 -18.60 17.42 26.21
N THR A 292 -19.73 17.30 26.92
CA THR A 292 -19.94 16.23 27.89
C THR A 292 -21.14 15.34 27.55
N ILE A 293 -21.02 14.10 28.00
CA ILE A 293 -22.11 13.12 28.06
C ILE A 293 -22.20 12.68 29.51
N VAL A 294 -23.39 12.70 30.09
CA VAL A 294 -23.61 12.34 31.49
C VAL A 294 -24.48 11.09 31.57
N LEU A 295 -24.04 10.12 32.38
CA LEU A 295 -24.83 8.96 32.78
C LEU A 295 -25.42 9.22 34.17
N TRP A 296 -26.73 9.43 34.21
CA TRP A 296 -27.50 9.66 35.44
C TRP A 296 -28.03 8.34 35.99
N GLU A 297 -27.88 8.15 37.30
CA GLU A 297 -28.38 6.98 38.04
C GLU A 297 -29.44 7.42 39.06
N GLN A 298 -30.52 6.66 39.11
CA GLN A 298 -31.52 6.77 40.17
C GLN A 298 -31.04 6.02 41.42
N MET A 299 -30.94 6.75 42.53
CA MET A 299 -30.58 6.22 43.85
C MET A 299 -31.77 6.31 44.80
N GLY A 300 -31.96 5.30 45.65
CA GLY A 300 -33.02 5.25 46.66
C GLY A 300 -34.14 4.26 46.34
N ASN A 301 -35.18 4.22 47.20
CA ASN A 301 -36.38 3.42 47.01
C ASN A 301 -37.43 4.22 46.21
N ASP A 302 -38.46 3.56 45.64
CA ASP A 302 -39.55 4.12 44.81
C ASP A 302 -40.29 5.37 45.33
N VAL A 303 -40.03 5.80 46.57
CA VAL A 303 -40.66 6.92 47.28
C VAL A 303 -39.71 8.11 47.48
N ASP A 304 -38.41 7.86 47.70
CA ASP A 304 -37.36 8.88 47.90
C ASP A 304 -36.27 8.70 46.81
N CYS A 305 -36.64 8.96 45.56
CA CYS A 305 -35.76 8.82 44.40
C CYS A 305 -34.92 10.09 44.21
N ILE A 306 -33.59 9.97 44.34
CA ILE A 306 -32.64 11.04 44.04
C ILE A 306 -31.84 10.64 42.80
N TRP A 307 -31.70 11.57 41.86
CA TRP A 307 -30.91 11.36 40.66
C TRP A 307 -29.52 11.96 40.84
N ASN A 308 -28.49 11.15 40.62
CA ASN A 308 -27.09 11.57 40.71
C ASN A 308 -26.34 11.32 39.39
N GLU A 309 -25.33 12.14 39.14
CA GLU A 309 -24.33 11.88 38.11
C GLU A 309 -23.46 10.68 38.53
N LYS A 310 -23.55 9.57 37.79
CA LYS A 310 -22.73 8.39 38.04
C LYS A 310 -21.36 8.52 37.38
N VAL A 311 -21.36 8.89 36.10
CA VAL A 311 -20.15 9.05 35.28
C VAL A 311 -20.40 10.18 34.27
N ARG A 312 -19.36 10.96 34.03
CA ARG A 312 -19.31 11.94 32.93
C ARG A 312 -18.20 11.55 31.97
N PHE A 313 -18.60 11.46 30.71
CA PHE A 313 -17.73 11.29 29.57
C PHE A 313 -17.59 12.63 28.85
N GLY A 314 -16.51 12.78 28.09
CA GLY A 314 -16.31 14.00 27.33
C GLY A 314 -14.86 14.17 26.95
N GLU A 315 -14.58 15.34 26.42
CA GLU A 315 -13.23 15.76 26.02
C GLU A 315 -12.79 16.90 26.95
N VAL A 316 -11.53 16.87 27.39
CA VAL A 316 -10.97 17.90 28.29
C VAL A 316 -10.10 18.83 27.45
N GLY A 317 -10.51 20.10 27.30
CA GLY A 317 -9.80 21.06 26.45
C GLY A 317 -10.05 20.86 24.94
N GLY A 318 -9.19 21.42 24.10
CA GLY A 318 -9.20 21.20 22.64
C GLY A 318 -10.25 21.96 21.80
N ASN A 319 -10.12 21.79 20.47
CA ASN A 319 -10.92 22.45 19.43
C ASN A 319 -12.28 21.80 19.13
N ALA A 320 -12.65 20.73 19.84
CA ALA A 320 -13.95 20.11 19.66
C ALA A 320 -15.09 21.03 20.12
N ILE A 321 -16.26 20.88 19.47
CA ILE A 321 -17.42 21.75 19.71
C ILE A 321 -18.36 21.16 20.76
N GLY A 322 -18.77 19.88 20.63
CA GLY A 322 -19.69 19.23 21.56
C GLY A 322 -20.30 17.95 21.01
N PHE A 323 -21.20 17.33 21.77
CA PHE A 323 -21.91 16.11 21.40
C PHE A 323 -23.36 16.39 20.96
N ILE A 324 -23.77 15.76 19.86
CA ILE A 324 -25.11 15.89 19.26
C ILE A 324 -26.03 14.74 19.68
N ASP A 325 -25.49 13.51 19.77
CA ASP A 325 -26.26 12.31 20.07
C ASP A 325 -25.47 11.38 21.00
N CYS A 326 -26.18 10.50 21.71
CA CYS A 326 -25.57 9.51 22.59
C CYS A 326 -26.45 8.26 22.70
N PHE A 327 -25.81 7.10 22.87
CA PHE A 327 -26.52 5.83 23.04
C PHE A 327 -25.64 4.81 23.76
N THR A 328 -26.28 3.77 24.32
CA THR A 328 -25.59 2.66 24.95
C THR A 328 -25.53 1.45 24.03
N ILE A 329 -24.51 0.61 24.24
CA ILE A 329 -24.26 -0.63 23.50
C ILE A 329 -24.15 -1.75 24.54
N PRO A 330 -25.29 -2.27 25.04
CA PRO A 330 -25.28 -3.19 26.19
C PRO A 330 -24.52 -4.48 25.92
N SER A 331 -24.57 -5.00 24.69
CA SER A 331 -23.92 -6.27 24.32
C SER A 331 -22.40 -6.23 24.41
N LEU A 332 -21.79 -5.04 24.34
CA LEU A 332 -20.33 -4.86 24.44
C LEU A 332 -19.90 -4.11 25.71
N ASN A 333 -20.87 -3.76 26.58
CA ASN A 333 -20.69 -2.90 27.73
C ASN A 333 -20.02 -1.56 27.38
N MET A 334 -20.57 -0.88 26.36
CA MET A 334 -20.03 0.36 25.82
C MET A 334 -21.06 1.49 25.81
N ILE A 335 -20.56 2.72 25.83
CA ILE A 335 -21.33 3.95 25.59
C ILE A 335 -20.72 4.65 24.39
N ALA A 336 -21.57 5.27 23.58
CA ALA A 336 -21.16 6.00 22.39
C ALA A 336 -21.66 7.45 22.43
N GLY A 337 -20.86 8.34 21.86
CA GLY A 337 -21.15 9.76 21.70
C GLY A 337 -20.87 10.25 20.29
N HIS A 338 -21.86 10.82 19.63
CA HIS A 338 -21.71 11.43 18.31
C HIS A 338 -21.28 12.90 18.47
N SER A 339 -20.07 13.22 18.05
CA SER A 339 -19.50 14.56 18.13
C SER A 339 -19.97 15.43 16.96
N PHE A 340 -19.91 16.75 17.14
CA PHE A 340 -20.29 17.70 16.09
C PHE A 340 -19.46 17.58 14.81
N ASN A 341 -18.24 17.03 14.87
CA ASN A 341 -17.40 16.79 13.69
C ASN A 341 -17.80 15.51 12.93
N GLY A 342 -18.87 14.83 13.34
CA GLY A 342 -19.37 13.62 12.70
C GLY A 342 -18.65 12.34 13.14
N ALA A 343 -17.83 12.40 14.19
CA ALA A 343 -17.16 11.23 14.76
C ALA A 343 -18.04 10.56 15.83
N VAL A 344 -17.91 9.24 15.98
CA VAL A 344 -18.52 8.46 17.05
C VAL A 344 -17.44 8.05 18.03
N ASN A 345 -17.43 8.68 19.19
CA ASN A 345 -16.54 8.38 20.30
C ASN A 345 -17.10 7.20 21.11
N LEU A 346 -16.24 6.25 21.47
CA LEU A 346 -16.62 5.02 22.14
C LEU A 346 -15.89 4.87 23.48
N TRP A 347 -16.63 4.54 24.53
CA TRP A 347 -16.08 4.20 25.84
C TRP A 347 -16.54 2.81 26.25
N LYS A 348 -15.59 1.98 26.70
CA LYS A 348 -15.86 0.60 27.14
C LYS A 348 -15.67 0.50 28.65
N HIS A 349 -16.63 -0.14 29.31
CA HIS A 349 -16.56 -0.39 30.74
C HIS A 349 -15.73 -1.64 31.02
N ASP A 350 -14.70 -1.49 31.84
CA ASP A 350 -13.88 -2.58 32.34
C ASP A 350 -14.44 -3.05 33.69
N THR A 351 -15.23 -4.14 33.66
CA THR A 351 -15.92 -4.69 34.84
C THR A 351 -14.96 -5.16 35.93
N SER A 352 -13.68 -5.41 35.61
CA SER A 352 -12.70 -5.87 36.59
C SER A 352 -12.15 -4.73 37.45
N SER A 353 -12.04 -3.53 36.86
CA SER A 353 -11.52 -2.35 37.53
C SER A 353 -12.61 -1.33 37.88
N ASP A 354 -13.85 -1.51 37.40
CA ASP A 354 -14.97 -0.56 37.51
C ASP A 354 -14.61 0.83 36.94
N HIS A 355 -13.84 0.84 35.84
CA HIS A 355 -13.40 2.05 35.16
C HIS A 355 -13.80 2.02 33.69
N TRP A 356 -14.14 3.19 33.16
CA TRP A 356 -14.39 3.39 31.74
C TRP A 356 -13.09 3.75 31.01
N LYS A 357 -12.84 3.10 29.88
CA LYS A 357 -11.68 3.37 29.01
C LYS A 357 -12.16 3.82 27.64
N ALA A 358 -11.57 4.89 27.12
CA ALA A 358 -11.78 5.30 25.74
C ALA A 358 -11.29 4.19 24.79
N SER A 359 -12.04 3.96 23.71
CA SER A 359 -11.69 3.05 22.63
C SER A 359 -11.40 3.84 21.35
N PHE A 360 -11.25 3.17 20.21
CA PHE A 360 -11.09 3.85 18.93
C PHE A 360 -12.36 4.64 18.57
N SER A 361 -12.21 5.74 17.83
CA SER A 361 -13.35 6.52 17.32
C SER A 361 -13.70 6.09 15.89
N ILE A 362 -14.98 6.08 15.55
CA ILE A 362 -15.44 5.92 14.16
C ILE A 362 -15.47 7.31 13.55
N THR A 363 -14.63 7.56 12.55
CA THR A 363 -14.47 8.89 11.95
C THR A 363 -14.70 8.86 10.44
N GLY A 364 -14.82 10.06 9.86
CA GLY A 364 -15.03 10.25 8.44
C GLY A 364 -14.91 11.71 8.03
N HIS A 365 -14.59 11.98 6.76
CA HIS A 365 -14.82 13.31 6.19
C HIS A 365 -16.31 13.64 6.21
N PHE A 366 -16.66 14.85 6.67
CA PHE A 366 -18.06 15.31 6.75
C PHE A 366 -18.48 16.18 5.57
N ASP A 367 -17.58 16.40 4.62
CA ASP A 367 -17.83 17.10 3.36
C ASP A 367 -17.06 16.44 2.20
N GLU A 368 -17.15 17.00 1.00
CA GLU A 368 -16.59 16.46 -0.23
C GLU A 368 -15.08 16.16 -0.13
N VAL A 369 -14.68 14.93 -0.44
CA VAL A 369 -13.27 14.52 -0.58
C VAL A 369 -12.79 14.91 -1.98
N THR A 370 -11.76 15.75 -2.05
CA THR A 370 -11.32 16.40 -3.30
C THR A 370 -10.16 15.70 -3.97
N ASP A 371 -9.23 15.13 -3.20
CA ASP A 371 -8.07 14.42 -3.72
C ASP A 371 -7.63 13.28 -2.80
N LEU A 372 -6.89 12.33 -3.38
CA LEU A 372 -6.32 11.17 -2.69
C LEU A 372 -4.94 10.88 -3.27
N VAL A 373 -3.97 10.60 -2.40
CA VAL A 373 -2.62 10.22 -2.80
C VAL A 373 -2.08 9.10 -1.92
N TRP A 374 -1.51 8.07 -2.54
CA TRP A 374 -0.80 7.03 -1.84
C TRP A 374 0.58 7.50 -1.40
N GLU A 375 1.01 7.05 -0.23
CA GLU A 375 2.43 7.06 0.11
C GLU A 375 3.23 6.24 -0.94
N PRO A 376 4.46 6.66 -1.33
CA PRO A 376 5.21 6.02 -2.41
C PRO A 376 5.40 4.48 -2.32
N GLU A 377 5.45 3.92 -1.11
CA GLU A 377 5.52 2.47 -0.88
C GLU A 377 4.13 1.78 -0.82
N GLY A 378 3.06 2.56 -0.67
CA GLY A 378 1.67 2.08 -0.65
C GLY A 378 1.23 1.46 0.67
N GLU A 379 1.88 1.81 1.78
CA GLU A 379 1.47 1.33 3.11
C GLU A 379 0.28 2.11 3.69
N PHE A 380 0.23 3.42 3.44
CA PHE A 380 -0.86 4.28 3.84
C PHE A 380 -1.19 5.26 2.73
N PHE A 381 -2.32 5.95 2.85
CA PHE A 381 -2.69 7.02 1.93
C PHE A 381 -3.22 8.24 2.67
N LEU A 382 -3.18 9.38 1.99
CA LEU A 382 -3.74 10.64 2.45
C LEU A 382 -4.96 11.02 1.62
N THR A 383 -5.96 11.59 2.28
CA THR A 383 -7.11 12.24 1.63
C THR A 383 -7.20 13.69 2.10
N CYS A 384 -7.71 14.57 1.24
CA CYS A 384 -8.09 15.92 1.64
C CYS A 384 -9.54 16.22 1.25
N SER A 385 -10.16 17.16 1.96
CA SER A 385 -11.56 17.49 1.79
C SER A 385 -11.84 18.99 1.95
N THR A 386 -13.00 19.41 1.45
CA THR A 386 -13.59 20.72 1.74
C THR A 386 -14.01 20.86 3.21
N ASP A 387 -13.99 19.78 3.99
CA ASP A 387 -14.08 19.81 5.45
C ASP A 387 -12.84 20.41 6.14
N GLN A 388 -11.88 20.87 5.34
CA GLN A 388 -10.65 21.57 5.73
C GLN A 388 -9.63 20.67 6.44
N THR A 389 -9.76 19.35 6.32
CA THR A 389 -8.82 18.38 6.90
C THR A 389 -8.09 17.56 5.84
N THR A 390 -6.83 17.22 6.14
CA THR A 390 -6.09 16.13 5.51
C THR A 390 -6.05 14.98 6.50
N ARG A 391 -6.33 13.75 6.04
CA ARG A 391 -6.44 12.55 6.89
C ARG A 391 -5.52 11.45 6.40
N LEU A 392 -4.98 10.68 7.33
CA LEU A 392 -4.05 9.57 7.10
C LEU A 392 -4.72 8.25 7.45
N HIS A 393 -4.71 7.33 6.48
CA HIS A 393 -5.40 6.05 6.56
C HIS A 393 -4.41 4.89 6.45
N ILE A 394 -4.49 3.95 7.38
CA ILE A 394 -3.63 2.76 7.40
C ILE A 394 -4.40 1.51 7.82
N GLU A 395 -3.88 0.35 7.45
CA GLU A 395 -4.35 -0.93 7.97
C GLU A 395 -3.85 -1.17 9.40
N TRP A 396 -4.77 -1.57 10.27
CA TRP A 396 -4.51 -1.98 11.64
C TRP A 396 -4.89 -3.45 11.82
N PHE A 397 -3.89 -4.26 12.16
CA PHE A 397 -4.06 -5.68 12.46
C PHE A 397 -4.17 -5.89 13.96
N HIS A 398 -5.33 -6.36 14.44
CA HIS A 398 -5.55 -6.62 15.86
C HIS A 398 -6.57 -7.74 16.04
N ASP A 399 -6.36 -8.60 17.05
CA ASP A 399 -7.19 -9.77 17.35
C ASP A 399 -7.47 -10.65 16.13
N GLY A 400 -6.45 -10.88 15.29
CA GLY A 400 -6.53 -11.73 14.10
C GLY A 400 -7.35 -11.14 12.94
N THR A 401 -7.81 -9.90 13.05
CA THR A 401 -8.60 -9.22 12.01
C THR A 401 -7.89 -7.95 11.55
N ALA A 402 -7.69 -7.83 10.24
CA ALA A 402 -7.18 -6.62 9.60
C ALA A 402 -8.35 -5.66 9.31
N SER A 403 -8.17 -4.37 9.61
CA SER A 403 -9.18 -3.34 9.35
C SER A 403 -8.49 -2.01 9.10
N TRP A 404 -9.04 -1.18 8.21
CA TRP A 404 -8.48 0.12 7.89
C TRP A 404 -9.08 1.21 8.78
N HIS A 405 -8.24 2.14 9.25
CA HIS A 405 -8.63 3.21 10.16
C HIS A 405 -7.95 4.53 9.80
N GLU A 406 -8.60 5.63 10.17
CA GLU A 406 -7.93 6.92 10.27
C GLU A 406 -7.04 6.90 11.51
N ILE A 407 -5.76 7.25 11.34
CA ILE A 407 -4.80 7.26 12.44
C ILE A 407 -4.07 8.59 12.60
N GLY A 408 -4.36 9.55 11.72
CA GLY A 408 -3.85 10.90 11.88
C GLY A 408 -4.62 11.92 11.06
N ARG A 409 -4.61 13.17 11.54
CA ARG A 409 -5.01 14.37 10.80
C ARG A 409 -3.79 15.26 10.60
N PRO A 410 -2.95 15.00 9.58
CA PRO A 410 -1.73 15.78 9.36
C PRO A 410 -1.95 17.30 9.26
N GLN A 411 -3.10 17.73 8.73
CA GLN A 411 -3.41 19.13 8.51
C GLN A 411 -4.88 19.39 8.86
N ILE A 412 -5.11 20.44 9.65
CA ILE A 412 -6.41 21.09 9.85
C ILE A 412 -6.22 22.53 9.39
N HIS A 413 -7.01 22.97 8.42
CA HIS A 413 -6.87 24.27 7.78
C HIS A 413 -8.12 25.14 7.99
N GLY A 414 -8.05 26.39 7.55
CA GLY A 414 -9.21 27.31 7.50
C GLY A 414 -9.82 27.49 6.11
N TYR A 415 -9.27 26.82 5.10
CA TYR A 415 -9.72 26.87 3.71
C TYR A 415 -9.92 25.46 3.17
N ASP A 416 -10.88 25.32 2.26
CA ASP A 416 -11.18 24.06 1.56
C ASP A 416 -9.93 23.52 0.86
N LEU A 417 -9.57 22.27 1.14
CA LEU A 417 -8.41 21.63 0.51
C LEU A 417 -8.82 21.05 -0.85
N LYS A 418 -7.96 21.19 -1.86
CA LYS A 418 -8.27 20.82 -3.26
C LYS A 418 -7.38 19.73 -3.82
N CYS A 419 -6.09 19.72 -3.47
CA CYS A 419 -5.14 18.79 -4.09
C CYS A 419 -3.99 18.41 -3.16
N LEU A 420 -3.48 17.20 -3.34
CA LEU A 420 -2.37 16.61 -2.57
C LEU A 420 -1.31 16.03 -3.50
N ALA A 421 -0.05 16.06 -3.05
CA ALA A 421 1.03 15.30 -3.65
C ALA A 421 2.05 14.85 -2.60
N MET A 422 2.57 13.64 -2.75
CA MET A 422 3.66 13.15 -1.91
C MET A 422 5.01 13.62 -2.47
N ALA A 423 5.88 14.12 -1.59
CA ALA A 423 7.26 14.50 -1.89
C ALA A 423 8.26 13.63 -1.11
N GLY A 424 7.82 12.46 -0.69
CA GLY A 424 8.54 11.48 0.12
C GLY A 424 7.59 10.77 1.09
N ARG A 425 8.02 9.67 1.70
CA ARG A 425 7.18 8.84 2.59
C ARG A 425 6.48 9.63 3.69
N PHE A 426 7.21 10.52 4.35
CA PHE A 426 6.72 11.33 5.47
C PHE A 426 6.73 12.83 5.15
N LYS A 427 6.52 13.17 3.88
CA LYS A 427 6.48 14.56 3.40
C LYS A 427 5.41 14.71 2.32
N PHE A 428 4.41 15.55 2.58
CA PHE A 428 3.38 15.86 1.59
C PHE A 428 3.27 17.35 1.34
N ILE A 429 2.63 17.68 0.22
CA ILE A 429 2.36 19.02 -0.25
C ILE A 429 0.86 19.14 -0.45
N SER A 430 0.26 20.23 0.03
CA SER A 430 -1.16 20.50 -0.14
C SER A 430 -1.42 21.85 -0.82
N GLY A 431 -2.49 21.88 -1.60
CA GLY A 431 -3.10 23.08 -2.15
C GLY A 431 -4.54 23.22 -1.67
N ALA A 432 -4.95 24.44 -1.36
CA ALA A 432 -6.28 24.79 -0.88
C ALA A 432 -6.89 25.89 -1.75
N ASP A 433 -8.11 26.33 -1.42
CA ASP A 433 -8.69 27.59 -1.91
C ASP A 433 -7.94 28.85 -1.41
N GLU A 434 -6.77 28.65 -0.82
CA GLU A 434 -5.73 29.66 -0.58
C GLU A 434 -4.82 29.81 -1.81
N LYS A 435 -4.09 30.92 -1.91
CA LYS A 435 -3.13 31.20 -3.00
C LYS A 435 -1.74 30.59 -2.76
N VAL A 436 -1.60 29.79 -1.71
CA VAL A 436 -0.32 29.36 -1.15
C VAL A 436 -0.28 27.84 -1.16
N ILE A 437 0.87 27.29 -1.55
CA ILE A 437 1.14 25.85 -1.46
C ILE A 437 1.94 25.61 -0.18
N ARG A 438 1.59 24.56 0.56
CA ARG A 438 2.18 24.26 1.87
C ARG A 438 2.84 22.89 1.84
N ILE A 439 3.99 22.80 2.51
CA ILE A 439 4.80 21.58 2.61
C ILE A 439 4.84 21.13 4.08
N PHE A 440 4.48 19.88 4.33
CA PHE A 440 4.40 19.30 5.67
C PHE A 440 5.33 18.10 5.81
N ASN A 441 6.00 17.96 6.96
CA ASN A 441 6.70 16.73 7.32
C ASN A 441 6.05 16.06 8.54
N ALA A 442 6.12 14.73 8.61
CA ALA A 442 5.66 14.00 9.79
C ALA A 442 6.50 14.34 11.01
N THR A 443 5.84 14.42 12.17
CA THR A 443 6.51 14.57 13.46
C THR A 443 7.03 13.23 13.96
N LYS A 444 8.01 13.27 14.86
CA LYS A 444 8.56 12.05 15.46
C LYS A 444 7.49 11.23 16.19
N TYR A 445 6.59 11.90 16.91
CA TYR A 445 5.45 11.26 17.58
C TYR A 445 4.58 10.43 16.61
N VAL A 446 4.25 10.98 15.44
CA VAL A 446 3.43 10.27 14.44
C VAL A 446 4.19 9.08 13.85
N VAL A 447 5.47 9.26 13.51
CA VAL A 447 6.30 8.17 12.96
C VAL A 447 6.46 7.04 13.97
N GLU A 448 6.74 7.32 15.23
CA GLU A 448 6.86 6.30 16.30
C GLU A 448 5.52 5.60 16.57
N SER A 449 4.40 6.34 16.58
CA SER A 449 3.07 5.74 16.79
C SER A 449 2.65 4.85 15.62
N LEU A 450 2.98 5.26 14.38
CA LEU A 450 2.84 4.42 13.19
C LEU A 450 3.60 3.09 13.34
N GLN A 451 4.82 3.10 13.91
CA GLN A 451 5.58 1.86 14.15
C GLN A 451 4.85 0.92 15.10
N GLN A 452 4.24 1.47 16.14
CA GLN A 452 3.50 0.67 17.13
C GLN A 452 2.23 0.07 16.55
N ILE A 453 1.45 0.83 15.76
CA ILE A 453 0.23 0.33 15.11
C ILE A 453 0.54 -0.78 14.10
N THR A 454 1.58 -0.58 13.29
CA THR A 454 1.88 -1.48 12.17
C THR A 454 2.81 -2.64 12.53
N GLY A 455 3.55 -2.53 13.64
CA GLY A 455 4.65 -3.43 13.96
C GLY A 455 5.87 -3.29 13.04
N ASN A 456 5.86 -2.34 12.10
CA ASN A 456 6.95 -2.10 11.15
C ASN A 456 7.96 -1.11 11.71
N GLU A 457 9.26 -1.43 11.65
CA GLU A 457 10.32 -0.48 11.99
C GLU A 457 10.49 0.55 10.87
N TYR A 458 10.21 1.84 11.11
CA TYR A 458 10.54 2.92 10.17
C TYR A 458 11.90 3.51 10.53
N SER A 459 12.84 3.55 9.58
CA SER A 459 14.06 4.31 9.84
C SER A 459 13.76 5.80 9.68
N VAL A 460 13.75 6.53 10.80
CA VAL A 460 13.58 8.00 10.88
C VAL A 460 14.61 8.79 10.02
N ASN A 461 15.64 8.10 9.51
CA ASN A 461 16.76 8.67 8.74
C ASN A 461 16.46 8.92 7.24
N GLU A 462 15.22 8.73 6.77
CA GLU A 462 14.84 8.99 5.37
C GLU A 462 14.64 10.48 5.05
N SER A 463 14.40 11.35 6.04
CA SER A 463 14.64 12.80 5.91
C SER A 463 16.12 13.10 6.22
N ASN A 464 16.73 14.09 5.55
CA ASN A 464 18.17 14.37 5.69
C ASN A 464 18.62 14.79 7.10
N ASP A 465 17.73 14.81 8.10
CA ASP A 465 18.07 15.16 9.47
C ASP A 465 17.11 14.50 10.47
N ALA A 466 17.37 13.26 10.87
CA ALA A 466 16.65 12.64 12.01
C ALA A 466 16.86 13.42 13.33
N SER A 467 17.90 14.25 13.40
CA SER A 467 18.16 15.21 14.47
C SER A 467 17.36 16.51 14.39
N GLN A 468 16.54 16.72 13.34
CA GLN A 468 15.73 17.94 13.14
C GLN A 468 14.22 17.70 12.99
N LEU A 469 13.73 16.46 13.17
CA LEU A 469 12.27 16.26 13.21
C LEU A 469 11.69 16.90 14.48
N ALA A 470 10.60 17.63 14.31
CA ALA A 470 9.84 18.13 15.44
C ALA A 470 9.29 16.95 16.26
N GLU A 471 9.34 17.06 17.59
CA GLU A 471 8.78 16.05 18.48
C GLU A 471 7.27 15.93 18.26
N CYS A 472 6.58 17.08 18.18
CA CYS A 472 5.17 17.18 17.78
C CYS A 472 4.90 18.49 17.01
N ALA A 473 3.65 18.69 16.59
CA ALA A 473 3.19 19.92 15.97
C ALA A 473 1.88 20.36 16.64
N MET A 474 1.68 21.67 16.72
CA MET A 474 0.47 22.26 17.31
C MET A 474 -0.04 23.40 16.44
N VAL A 475 -1.36 23.60 16.40
CA VAL A 475 -1.97 24.79 15.80
C VAL A 475 -2.06 25.88 16.88
N PRO A 476 -1.41 27.04 16.71
CA PRO A 476 -1.60 28.17 17.63
C PRO A 476 -3.06 28.64 17.62
N ALA A 477 -3.60 29.12 18.75
CA ALA A 477 -5.00 29.55 18.86
C ALA A 477 -5.44 30.63 17.85
N LEU A 478 -4.49 31.37 17.27
CA LEU A 478 -4.71 32.40 16.24
C LEU A 478 -4.02 32.08 14.90
N GLY A 479 -3.41 30.90 14.76
CA GLY A 479 -2.61 30.51 13.60
C GLY A 479 -3.35 29.58 12.63
N LEU A 480 -3.11 29.76 11.33
CA LEU A 480 -3.56 28.84 10.26
C LEU A 480 -2.44 27.88 9.84
N SER A 481 -1.47 27.61 10.71
CA SER A 481 -0.24 26.90 10.34
C SER A 481 0.25 26.09 11.52
N ASN A 482 0.66 24.85 11.24
CA ASN A 482 1.13 23.92 12.25
C ASN A 482 2.57 24.29 12.65
N SER A 483 2.76 24.72 13.89
CA SER A 483 4.07 25.07 14.44
C SER A 483 4.76 23.84 15.01
N ALA A 484 6.04 23.67 14.69
CA ALA A 484 6.89 22.62 15.23
C ALA A 484 7.20 22.86 16.72
N VAL A 485 7.15 21.80 17.52
CA VAL A 485 7.63 21.80 18.91
C VAL A 485 8.80 20.83 19.02
N TYR A 486 9.94 21.34 19.48
CA TYR A 486 11.20 20.57 19.57
C TYR A 486 11.57 20.14 20.99
N ASP A 487 11.06 20.81 22.02
CA ASP A 487 11.33 20.47 23.43
C ASP A 487 10.05 19.96 24.10
N ARG A 488 10.05 18.69 24.55
CA ARG A 488 8.92 18.09 25.26
C ARG A 488 8.58 18.77 26.58
N ASN A 489 9.55 19.43 27.22
CA ASN A 489 9.34 20.06 28.53
C ASN A 489 8.48 21.34 28.46
N GLN A 490 8.27 21.88 27.25
CA GLN A 490 7.39 23.04 27.03
C GLN A 490 5.93 22.66 26.77
N ILE A 491 5.65 21.36 26.76
CA ILE A 491 4.34 20.83 26.43
C ILE A 491 3.57 20.54 27.73
N SER A 492 2.28 20.89 27.78
CA SER A 492 1.42 20.59 28.92
C SER A 492 1.38 19.09 29.22
N ASP A 493 1.15 18.71 30.49
CA ASP A 493 1.03 17.31 30.90
C ASP A 493 -0.09 16.56 30.14
N GLU A 494 -1.07 17.26 29.59
CA GLU A 494 -2.12 16.71 28.70
C GLU A 494 -1.56 16.14 27.38
N PHE A 495 -0.44 16.67 26.89
CA PHE A 495 0.23 16.21 25.68
C PHE A 495 1.36 15.21 25.96
N ASN A 496 1.66 14.90 27.23
CA ASN A 496 2.54 13.79 27.65
C ASN A 496 1.85 12.43 27.40
N SER A 497 1.24 12.26 26.23
CA SER A 497 0.53 11.05 25.86
C SER A 497 1.51 9.96 25.48
N LYS A 498 1.27 8.75 25.99
CA LYS A 498 1.94 7.53 25.51
C LYS A 498 1.67 7.41 24.01
N LEU A 499 2.65 6.90 23.27
CA LEU A 499 2.47 6.49 21.87
C LEU A 499 1.22 5.60 21.77
N PHE A 500 0.43 5.80 20.72
CA PHE A 500 -0.80 5.05 20.55
C PHE A 500 -0.53 3.74 19.80
N ASN A 501 -1.10 2.65 20.31
CA ASN A 501 -1.00 1.29 19.77
C ASN A 501 -2.35 0.73 19.25
N ILE A 502 -3.40 1.53 19.37
CA ILE A 502 -4.72 1.34 18.80
C ILE A 502 -5.07 2.60 17.99
N PRO A 503 -6.02 2.54 17.05
CA PRO A 503 -6.47 3.72 16.34
C PRO A 503 -6.89 4.81 17.35
N PRO A 504 -6.40 6.05 17.15
CA PRO A 504 -6.57 7.14 18.11
C PRO A 504 -8.03 7.58 18.25
N THR A 505 -8.32 8.21 19.39
CA THR A 505 -9.59 8.91 19.63
C THR A 505 -9.65 10.21 18.81
N GLU A 506 -10.86 10.76 18.65
CA GLU A 506 -11.09 12.05 17.99
C GLU A 506 -10.23 13.18 18.57
N GLU A 507 -10.06 13.21 19.90
CA GLU A 507 -9.23 14.20 20.60
C GLU A 507 -7.74 14.10 20.19
N ILE A 508 -7.19 12.88 20.19
CA ILE A 508 -5.79 12.62 19.80
C ILE A 508 -5.58 12.96 18.31
N LEU A 509 -6.55 12.64 17.45
CA LEU A 509 -6.52 12.98 16.03
C LEU A 509 -6.44 14.49 15.83
N LEU A 510 -7.26 15.28 16.54
CA LEU A 510 -7.31 16.73 16.38
C LEU A 510 -6.07 17.47 16.90
N GLN A 511 -5.33 16.89 17.86
CA GLN A 511 -4.26 17.59 18.57
C GLN A 511 -2.87 16.97 18.33
N ASN A 512 -2.70 15.66 18.54
CA ASN A 512 -1.38 15.03 18.64
C ASN A 512 -0.85 14.53 17.29
N THR A 513 -1.72 14.32 16.30
CA THR A 513 -1.35 13.68 15.02
C THR A 513 -1.03 14.67 13.89
N LEU A 514 -0.93 15.96 14.22
CA LEU A 514 -0.58 17.04 13.29
C LEU A 514 0.85 16.87 12.76
N TRP A 515 1.05 17.24 11.49
CA TRP A 515 2.36 17.29 10.84
C TRP A 515 2.92 18.70 10.90
N ASN A 516 4.24 18.86 10.95
CA ASN A 516 4.83 20.20 11.02
C ASN A 516 4.77 20.88 9.65
N GLU A 517 4.36 22.15 9.61
CA GLU A 517 4.46 22.92 8.39
C GLU A 517 5.90 23.43 8.26
N THR A 518 6.58 23.06 7.18
CA THR A 518 8.00 23.38 6.98
C THR A 518 8.22 24.54 6.02
N GLN A 519 7.36 24.69 5.01
CA GLN A 519 7.54 25.72 4.00
C GLN A 519 6.21 26.16 3.38
N LYS A 520 6.16 27.43 2.98
CA LYS A 520 5.12 28.04 2.15
C LYS A 520 5.71 28.47 0.82
N LEU A 521 5.06 28.11 -0.30
CA LEU A 521 5.43 28.56 -1.64
C LEU A 521 4.43 29.61 -2.12
N TYR A 522 4.95 30.79 -2.46
CA TYR A 522 4.18 31.93 -2.94
C TYR A 522 4.51 32.19 -4.41
N GLY A 523 3.50 32.38 -5.25
CA GLY A 523 3.68 32.78 -6.65
C GLY A 523 2.39 32.77 -7.47
N HIS A 524 1.42 31.94 -7.10
CA HIS A 524 0.10 31.95 -7.74
C HIS A 524 -0.74 33.15 -7.28
N GLY A 525 -1.54 33.71 -8.20
CA GLY A 525 -2.42 34.85 -7.92
C GLY A 525 -3.83 34.47 -7.41
N TYR A 526 -4.18 33.19 -7.54
CA TYR A 526 -5.51 32.60 -7.31
C TYR A 526 -5.41 31.27 -6.57
N GLU A 527 -6.57 30.71 -6.23
CA GLU A 527 -6.75 29.42 -5.54
C GLU A 527 -5.99 28.29 -6.25
N ILE A 528 -5.25 27.47 -5.49
CA ILE A 528 -4.53 26.32 -6.06
C ILE A 528 -5.53 25.25 -6.50
N PHE A 529 -5.34 24.70 -7.71
CA PHE A 529 -6.27 23.75 -8.31
C PHE A 529 -5.66 22.36 -8.52
N ALA A 530 -4.40 22.29 -8.95
CA ALA A 530 -3.73 21.02 -9.21
C ALA A 530 -2.25 21.10 -8.87
N ILE A 531 -1.72 20.01 -8.31
CA ILE A 531 -0.30 19.84 -8.01
C ILE A 531 0.14 18.44 -8.40
N ALA A 532 1.41 18.31 -8.80
CA ALA A 532 2.06 17.01 -9.00
C ALA A 532 3.53 17.10 -8.65
N VAL A 533 4.07 16.03 -8.08
CA VAL A 533 5.50 15.88 -7.78
C VAL A 533 6.06 14.81 -8.71
N ASN A 534 7.31 14.99 -9.16
CA ASN A 534 7.98 13.98 -9.98
C ASN A 534 8.41 12.78 -9.12
N ASN A 535 8.71 11.64 -9.74
CA ASN A 535 9.03 10.39 -9.03
C ASN A 535 10.34 10.50 -8.21
N LYS A 536 11.30 11.32 -8.66
CA LYS A 536 12.51 11.67 -7.89
C LYS A 536 12.26 12.58 -6.67
N ALA A 537 11.05 13.11 -6.49
CA ALA A 537 10.69 14.06 -5.44
C ALA A 537 11.57 15.33 -5.40
N SER A 538 12.07 15.77 -6.55
CA SER A 538 12.92 16.95 -6.70
C SER A 538 12.16 18.17 -7.23
N LEU A 539 11.07 17.96 -7.97
CA LEU A 539 10.30 19.01 -8.64
C LEU A 539 8.82 18.91 -8.29
N LEU A 540 8.20 20.07 -8.13
CA LEU A 540 6.75 20.23 -8.01
C LEU A 540 6.24 21.05 -9.20
N ALA A 541 5.19 20.57 -9.85
CA ALA A 541 4.38 21.34 -10.78
C ALA A 541 3.09 21.78 -10.08
N SER A 542 2.70 23.04 -10.23
CA SER A 542 1.45 23.53 -9.66
C SER A 542 0.70 24.48 -10.60
N ALA A 543 -0.62 24.43 -10.51
CA ALA A 543 -1.53 25.29 -11.26
C ALA A 543 -2.63 25.86 -10.35
N CYS A 544 -3.10 27.06 -10.69
CA CYS A 544 -4.19 27.73 -9.99
C CYS A 544 -5.42 27.92 -10.88
N LYS A 545 -6.52 28.32 -10.26
CA LYS A 545 -7.75 28.72 -10.94
C LYS A 545 -7.50 29.94 -11.81
N ALA A 546 -7.72 29.80 -13.11
CA ALA A 546 -7.37 30.84 -14.07
C ALA A 546 -8.54 31.76 -14.39
N SER A 547 -8.32 33.07 -14.26
CA SER A 547 -9.17 34.14 -14.83
C SER A 547 -8.65 34.70 -16.15
N SER A 548 -7.39 34.39 -16.50
CA SER A 548 -6.71 34.80 -17.73
C SER A 548 -5.67 33.75 -18.14
N MET A 549 -5.16 33.84 -19.36
CA MET A 549 -4.10 32.94 -19.87
C MET A 549 -2.81 33.00 -19.04
N THR A 550 -2.46 34.15 -18.46
CA THR A 550 -1.27 34.27 -17.62
C THR A 550 -1.42 33.53 -16.29
N HIS A 551 -2.64 33.46 -15.75
CA HIS A 551 -2.95 32.70 -14.54
C HIS A 551 -3.09 31.19 -14.80
N ALA A 552 -3.37 30.78 -16.04
CA ALA A 552 -3.44 29.36 -16.44
C ALA A 552 -2.06 28.69 -16.57
N ALA A 553 -0.99 29.41 -16.26
CA ALA A 553 0.35 28.87 -16.37
C ALA A 553 0.66 27.88 -15.24
N ILE A 554 1.47 26.87 -15.56
CA ILE A 554 1.98 25.91 -14.59
C ILE A 554 3.30 26.45 -14.06
N ILE A 555 3.45 26.52 -12.74
CA ILE A 555 4.71 26.93 -12.11
C ILE A 555 5.47 25.68 -11.69
N LEU A 556 6.75 25.62 -12.08
CA LEU A 556 7.68 24.59 -11.63
C LEU A 556 8.49 25.11 -10.44
N TRP A 557 8.57 24.29 -9.40
CA TRP A 557 9.28 24.57 -8.16
C TRP A 557 10.35 23.52 -7.92
N ASP A 558 11.51 23.97 -7.47
CA ASP A 558 12.53 23.10 -6.90
C ASP A 558 12.19 22.82 -5.43
N LEU A 559 12.08 21.55 -5.06
CA LEU A 559 11.74 21.11 -3.72
C LEU A 559 12.92 21.13 -2.74
N GLU A 560 14.15 21.25 -3.23
CA GLU A 560 15.34 21.43 -2.41
C GLU A 560 15.50 22.89 -2.01
N THR A 561 15.52 23.80 -2.98
CA THR A 561 15.66 25.24 -2.70
C THR A 561 14.35 25.94 -2.36
N CYS A 562 13.21 25.30 -2.59
CA CYS A 562 11.86 25.85 -2.43
C CYS A 562 11.64 27.15 -3.26
N LYS A 563 12.30 27.25 -4.41
CA LYS A 563 12.21 28.39 -5.32
C LYS A 563 11.51 28.02 -6.62
N GLN A 564 10.85 29.02 -7.21
CA GLN A 564 10.30 28.90 -8.56
C GLN A 564 11.43 28.81 -9.58
N LEU A 565 11.39 27.78 -10.44
CA LEU A 565 12.34 27.55 -11.53
C LEU A 565 11.85 28.18 -12.83
N SER A 566 10.62 27.89 -13.24
CA SER A 566 10.08 28.36 -14.51
C SER A 566 8.54 28.38 -14.51
N GLN A 567 7.97 29.00 -15.53
CA GLN A 567 6.54 29.11 -15.75
C GLN A 567 6.20 28.60 -17.16
N LEU A 568 5.34 27.59 -17.25
CA LEU A 568 4.94 26.93 -18.48
C LEU A 568 3.57 27.45 -18.91
N VAL A 569 3.53 28.20 -20.02
CA VAL A 569 2.29 28.80 -20.55
C VAL A 569 1.82 28.00 -21.76
N SER A 570 0.69 27.31 -21.62
CA SER A 570 0.08 26.51 -22.70
C SER A 570 -1.43 26.66 -22.82
N HIS A 571 -2.14 26.86 -21.70
CA HIS A 571 -3.60 26.82 -21.63
C HIS A 571 -4.23 28.22 -21.49
N ASN A 572 -5.49 28.35 -21.89
CA ASN A 572 -6.25 29.60 -21.79
C ASN A 572 -7.16 29.65 -20.56
N LEU A 573 -7.54 28.50 -20.03
CA LEU A 573 -8.39 28.34 -18.85
C LEU A 573 -7.70 27.44 -17.82
N THR A 574 -8.30 27.30 -16.64
CA THR A 574 -7.78 26.51 -15.51
C THR A 574 -7.26 25.15 -15.98
N VAL A 575 -6.00 24.87 -15.65
CA VAL A 575 -5.40 23.54 -15.77
C VAL A 575 -6.05 22.66 -14.72
N THR A 576 -6.72 21.61 -15.16
CA THR A 576 -7.52 20.75 -14.30
C THR A 576 -6.70 19.69 -13.59
N GLN A 577 -5.46 19.46 -14.03
CA GLN A 577 -4.79 18.16 -14.12
C GLN A 577 -3.33 18.34 -14.61
N VAL A 578 -2.32 17.95 -13.82
CA VAL A 578 -0.89 17.85 -14.19
C VAL A 578 -0.32 16.52 -13.71
N CYS A 579 0.56 15.88 -14.48
CA CYS A 579 1.16 14.61 -14.10
C CYS A 579 2.52 14.41 -14.80
N PHE A 580 3.55 14.01 -14.04
CA PHE A 580 4.84 13.61 -14.59
C PHE A 580 4.76 12.17 -15.13
N SER A 581 5.54 11.89 -16.18
CA SER A 581 5.71 10.51 -16.65
C SER A 581 6.52 9.68 -15.64
N PRO A 582 6.33 8.35 -15.56
CA PRO A 582 7.07 7.47 -14.65
C PRO A 582 8.60 7.54 -14.73
N ASP A 583 9.15 7.96 -15.87
CA ASP A 583 10.59 8.17 -16.11
C ASP A 583 11.07 9.60 -15.82
N ASP A 584 10.19 10.47 -15.29
CA ASP A 584 10.44 11.90 -15.01
C ASP A 584 10.87 12.74 -16.22
N ARG A 585 10.70 12.22 -17.43
CA ARG A 585 11.12 12.90 -18.65
C ARG A 585 10.07 13.91 -19.14
N PHE A 586 8.81 13.54 -19.02
CA PHE A 586 7.71 14.32 -19.55
C PHE A 586 6.81 14.87 -18.44
N LEU A 587 6.26 16.06 -18.68
CA LEU A 587 5.17 16.62 -17.89
C LEU A 587 3.95 16.77 -18.80
N LEU A 588 2.82 16.19 -18.38
CA LEU A 588 1.53 16.32 -19.05
C LEU A 588 0.65 17.29 -18.28
N SER A 589 -0.10 18.12 -19.01
CA SER A 589 -1.13 18.98 -18.45
C SER A 589 -2.42 18.92 -19.26
N VAL A 590 -3.56 19.01 -18.58
CA VAL A 590 -4.91 19.02 -19.16
C VAL A 590 -5.72 20.20 -18.62
N SER A 591 -6.68 20.72 -19.39
CA SER A 591 -7.37 21.97 -19.04
C SER A 591 -8.88 21.99 -19.36
N ARG A 592 -9.58 22.90 -18.67
CA ARG A 592 -10.97 23.29 -18.97
C ARG A 592 -11.16 23.87 -20.37
N ASP A 593 -10.09 24.34 -21.01
CA ASP A 593 -10.13 24.82 -22.40
C ASP A 593 -10.26 23.69 -23.44
N ARG A 594 -10.32 22.43 -22.96
CA ARG A 594 -10.51 21.19 -23.73
C ARG A 594 -9.26 20.73 -24.45
N THR A 595 -8.10 21.22 -24.02
CA THR A 595 -6.79 20.89 -24.58
C THR A 595 -5.88 20.25 -23.54
N TRP A 596 -4.85 19.57 -24.05
CA TRP A 596 -3.74 19.00 -23.30
C TRP A 596 -2.42 19.53 -23.87
N ALA A 597 -1.39 19.60 -23.04
CA ALA A 597 -0.04 19.99 -23.45
C ALA A 597 1.01 19.05 -22.84
N LEU A 598 2.07 18.77 -23.59
CA LEU A 598 3.16 17.88 -23.21
C LEU A 598 4.48 18.65 -23.24
N PHE A 599 5.28 18.48 -22.19
CA PHE A 599 6.57 19.12 -22.03
C PHE A 599 7.67 18.07 -21.85
N ASP A 600 8.84 18.25 -22.46
CA ASP A 600 10.03 17.39 -22.33
C ASP A 600 11.10 18.13 -21.53
N MET A 601 11.83 17.40 -20.69
CA MET A 601 12.93 17.92 -19.89
C MET A 601 14.18 18.10 -20.78
N THR A 602 14.61 19.35 -20.97
CA THR A 602 15.68 19.71 -21.93
C THR A 602 17.07 19.82 -21.31
N SER A 603 17.17 19.92 -19.98
CA SER A 603 18.44 20.04 -19.26
C SER A 603 18.42 19.21 -17.97
N GLU A 604 19.60 18.80 -17.48
CA GLU A 604 19.74 18.11 -16.17
C GLU A 604 19.29 19.00 -14.99
N ASN A 605 19.10 20.31 -15.23
CA ASN A 605 18.64 21.29 -14.23
C ASN A 605 17.11 21.37 -14.07
N GLY A 606 16.34 20.49 -14.72
CA GLY A 606 14.89 20.43 -14.54
C GLY A 606 14.08 21.48 -15.31
N GLU A 607 14.62 22.01 -16.41
CA GLU A 607 13.86 22.88 -17.31
C GLU A 607 12.99 22.05 -18.28
N TYR A 608 11.72 22.45 -18.42
CA TYR A 608 10.75 21.81 -19.30
C TYR A 608 10.36 22.73 -20.45
N THR A 609 10.29 22.18 -21.66
CA THR A 609 9.82 22.92 -22.84
C THR A 609 8.67 22.19 -23.51
N ARG A 610 7.71 22.95 -24.05
CA ARG A 610 6.51 22.37 -24.68
C ARG A 610 6.87 21.70 -26.00
N ILE A 611 6.63 20.40 -26.10
CA ILE A 611 6.95 19.59 -27.29
C ILE A 611 5.73 19.09 -28.07
N ALA A 612 4.53 19.12 -27.47
CA ALA A 612 3.28 18.80 -28.17
C ALA A 612 2.08 19.44 -27.44
N PHE A 613 0.99 19.69 -28.15
CA PHE A 613 -0.27 20.16 -27.56
C PHE A 613 -1.45 19.92 -28.50
N SER A 614 -2.66 19.79 -27.95
CA SER A 614 -3.90 19.79 -28.73
C SER A 614 -4.50 21.20 -28.85
N ASN A 615 -5.19 21.46 -29.95
CA ASN A 615 -5.89 22.73 -30.20
C ASN A 615 -7.25 22.48 -30.85
N LYS A 616 -7.98 23.52 -31.25
CA LYS A 616 -9.32 23.37 -31.86
C LYS A 616 -9.37 22.51 -33.14
N LYS A 617 -8.24 22.31 -33.83
CA LYS A 617 -8.14 21.48 -35.04
C LYS A 617 -7.69 20.05 -34.75
N THR A 618 -6.85 19.85 -33.73
CA THR A 618 -6.27 18.54 -33.37
C THR A 618 -6.89 17.90 -32.13
N GLY A 619 -7.73 18.64 -31.40
CA GLY A 619 -8.40 18.20 -30.19
C GLY A 619 -9.60 17.31 -30.51
N ILE A 620 -9.60 16.11 -29.93
CA ILE A 620 -10.71 15.15 -30.02
C ILE A 620 -11.80 15.51 -29.00
N HIS A 621 -11.40 16.04 -27.84
CA HIS A 621 -12.34 16.34 -26.78
C HIS A 621 -13.21 17.56 -27.07
N SER A 622 -14.52 17.39 -26.92
CA SER A 622 -15.52 18.44 -27.17
C SER A 622 -15.87 19.25 -25.92
N ARG A 623 -15.52 18.74 -24.74
CA ARG A 623 -15.76 19.34 -23.41
C ARG A 623 -14.49 19.28 -22.54
N ILE A 624 -14.60 19.77 -21.31
CA ILE A 624 -13.51 19.87 -20.32
C ILE A 624 -12.79 18.53 -20.21
N ILE A 625 -11.45 18.53 -20.20
CA ILE A 625 -10.66 17.37 -19.82
C ILE A 625 -10.47 17.43 -18.30
N TRP A 626 -10.90 16.41 -17.57
CA TRP A 626 -10.88 16.42 -16.10
C TRP A 626 -9.57 15.87 -15.54
N ASP A 627 -9.08 14.77 -16.09
CA ASP A 627 -7.93 14.06 -15.53
C ASP A 627 -7.06 13.44 -16.64
N CYS A 628 -5.85 13.04 -16.26
CA CYS A 628 -4.91 12.37 -17.13
C CYS A 628 -3.99 11.42 -16.35
N ALA A 629 -3.55 10.33 -17.00
CA ALA A 629 -2.68 9.33 -16.41
C ALA A 629 -1.67 8.79 -17.43
N TRP A 630 -0.49 8.40 -16.97
CA TRP A 630 0.57 7.81 -17.78
C TRP A 630 0.58 6.29 -17.68
N THR A 631 0.93 5.60 -18.77
CA THR A 631 1.27 4.18 -18.69
C THR A 631 2.58 4.00 -17.93
N PRO A 632 2.76 2.89 -17.19
CA PRO A 632 3.94 2.66 -16.35
C PRO A 632 5.27 2.58 -17.11
N ASP A 633 5.24 2.42 -18.42
CA ASP A 633 6.39 2.41 -19.32
C ASP A 633 6.65 3.76 -20.03
N SER A 634 5.93 4.83 -19.64
CA SER A 634 6.03 6.19 -20.22
C SER A 634 5.77 6.28 -21.74
N ARG A 635 5.18 5.26 -22.36
CA ARG A 635 4.96 5.24 -23.82
C ARG A 635 3.71 6.00 -24.25
N VAL A 636 2.69 5.96 -23.41
CA VAL A 636 1.33 6.39 -23.75
C VAL A 636 0.74 7.13 -22.55
N PHE A 637 -0.13 8.09 -22.82
CA PHE A 637 -0.93 8.73 -21.79
C PHE A 637 -2.42 8.72 -22.15
N LEU A 638 -3.26 8.81 -21.12
CA LEU A 638 -4.71 8.85 -21.21
C LEU A 638 -5.23 10.23 -20.82
N THR A 639 -6.30 10.66 -21.48
CA THR A 639 -7.08 11.83 -21.09
C THR A 639 -8.55 11.46 -20.92
N SER A 640 -9.15 11.87 -19.80
CA SER A 640 -10.58 11.66 -19.51
C SER A 640 -11.36 12.98 -19.56
N SER A 641 -12.56 12.96 -20.14
CA SER A 641 -13.32 14.18 -20.39
C SER A 641 -14.79 14.11 -20.01
N ARG A 642 -15.34 15.29 -19.73
CA ARG A 642 -16.77 15.55 -19.56
C ARG A 642 -17.61 15.22 -20.80
N ASP A 643 -16.98 15.07 -21.96
CA ASP A 643 -17.68 14.63 -23.18
C ASP A 643 -17.96 13.13 -23.22
N LYS A 644 -17.71 12.43 -22.10
CA LYS A 644 -17.92 11.00 -21.92
C LYS A 644 -16.93 10.12 -22.67
N SER A 645 -15.79 10.69 -23.08
CA SER A 645 -14.73 9.95 -23.78
C SER A 645 -13.44 9.86 -22.98
N VAL A 646 -12.72 8.76 -23.20
CA VAL A 646 -11.33 8.56 -22.79
C VAL A 646 -10.50 8.31 -24.05
N VAL A 647 -9.39 9.03 -24.19
CA VAL A 647 -8.54 8.96 -25.38
C VAL A 647 -7.13 8.51 -25.00
N VAL A 648 -6.61 7.57 -25.79
CA VAL A 648 -5.24 7.06 -25.70
C VAL A 648 -4.33 7.82 -26.67
N TRP A 649 -3.22 8.35 -26.16
CA TRP A 649 -2.26 9.14 -26.93
C TRP A 649 -0.88 8.47 -26.94
N GLU A 650 -0.40 8.12 -28.13
CA GLU A 650 0.88 7.43 -28.33
C GLU A 650 1.95 8.39 -28.83
N LEU A 651 3.14 8.31 -28.22
CA LEU A 651 4.31 9.11 -28.60
C LEU A 651 5.04 8.43 -29.77
N ALA A 652 5.21 9.11 -30.90
CA ALA A 652 5.98 8.58 -32.03
C ALA A 652 7.50 8.59 -31.76
N ASP A 653 8.21 7.53 -32.17
CA ASP A 653 9.66 7.42 -32.04
C ASP A 653 10.40 8.55 -32.79
N LYS A 654 11.41 9.15 -32.13
CA LYS A 654 12.25 10.28 -32.63
C LYS A 654 13.00 10.02 -33.95
N ASN A 655 12.94 8.83 -34.53
CA ASN A 655 13.73 8.44 -35.71
C ASN A 655 13.23 9.00 -37.06
N THR A 656 12.24 9.90 -37.08
CA THR A 656 11.65 10.39 -38.34
C THR A 656 11.79 11.90 -38.60
N SER A 657 12.36 12.70 -37.69
CA SER A 657 12.50 14.15 -37.90
C SER A 657 13.93 14.65 -37.62
N THR A 658 14.60 15.17 -38.65
CA THR A 658 15.95 15.77 -38.60
C THR A 658 15.96 17.24 -38.15
N ASP A 659 14.86 17.77 -37.62
CA ASP A 659 14.70 19.18 -37.26
C ASP A 659 14.32 19.34 -35.77
N PRO A 660 15.20 19.89 -34.91
CA PRO A 660 14.95 20.05 -33.46
C PRO A 660 13.85 21.07 -33.14
N SER A 661 13.30 21.75 -34.14
CA SER A 661 12.18 22.69 -34.01
C SER A 661 10.80 22.07 -34.25
N GLN A 662 10.72 20.81 -34.68
CA GLN A 662 9.45 20.11 -34.91
C GLN A 662 8.93 19.43 -33.63
N LEU A 663 7.67 19.74 -33.29
CA LEU A 663 6.91 19.11 -32.21
C LEU A 663 6.83 17.59 -32.45
N ILE A 664 6.98 16.77 -31.39
CA ILE A 664 6.83 15.31 -31.49
C ILE A 664 5.40 15.02 -31.96
N ASN A 665 5.24 14.13 -32.94
CA ASN A 665 3.92 13.74 -33.40
C ASN A 665 3.27 12.82 -32.35
N VAL A 666 2.16 13.25 -31.78
CA VAL A 666 1.38 12.49 -30.80
C VAL A 666 0.09 12.06 -31.49
N ASN A 667 -0.07 10.76 -31.68
CA ASN A 667 -1.21 10.20 -32.40
C ASN A 667 -2.25 9.68 -31.40
N SER A 668 -3.52 9.97 -31.66
CA SER A 668 -4.61 9.29 -30.97
C SER A 668 -4.80 7.90 -31.58
N SER A 669 -4.74 6.84 -30.77
CA SER A 669 -4.90 5.46 -31.27
C SER A 669 -6.28 4.90 -30.97
N HIS A 670 -6.75 5.03 -29.72
CA HIS A 670 -7.99 4.40 -29.25
C HIS A 670 -8.87 5.40 -28.49
N VAL A 671 -10.12 5.58 -28.94
CA VAL A 671 -11.13 6.41 -28.26
C VAL A 671 -12.21 5.50 -27.68
N LEU A 672 -12.45 5.61 -26.37
CA LEU A 672 -13.52 4.92 -25.66
C LEU A 672 -14.63 5.92 -25.32
N ASN A 673 -15.86 5.66 -25.75
CA ASN A 673 -17.03 6.45 -25.39
C ASN A 673 -17.87 5.71 -24.34
N LEU A 674 -18.36 6.43 -23.35
CA LEU A 674 -19.10 5.91 -22.19
C LEU A 674 -20.46 6.63 -22.05
N ASP A 675 -21.30 6.11 -21.16
CA ASP A 675 -22.67 6.60 -20.96
C ASP A 675 -22.72 7.91 -20.15
N ASP A 676 -21.66 8.21 -19.41
CA ASP A 676 -21.56 9.40 -18.56
C ASP A 676 -20.16 10.04 -18.57
N SER A 677 -20.07 11.26 -18.05
CA SER A 677 -18.88 12.09 -17.94
C SER A 677 -17.80 11.38 -17.10
N VAL A 678 -16.57 11.31 -17.63
CA VAL A 678 -15.45 10.63 -16.97
C VAL A 678 -14.66 11.65 -16.17
N THR A 679 -14.72 11.55 -14.85
CA THR A 679 -14.17 12.56 -13.93
C THR A 679 -12.74 12.27 -13.50
N SER A 680 -12.34 11.00 -13.43
CA SER A 680 -10.96 10.61 -13.08
C SER A 680 -10.54 9.33 -13.80
N VAL A 681 -9.25 9.21 -14.09
CA VAL A 681 -8.62 8.05 -14.74
C VAL A 681 -7.32 7.73 -14.03
N ASP A 682 -7.05 6.44 -13.82
CA ASP A 682 -5.75 6.00 -13.33
C ASP A 682 -5.34 4.65 -13.94
N ILE A 683 -4.03 4.41 -13.98
CA ILE A 683 -3.42 3.22 -14.57
C ILE A 683 -2.52 2.55 -13.53
N HIS A 684 -2.66 1.25 -13.38
CA HIS A 684 -1.88 0.49 -12.41
C HIS A 684 -0.37 0.55 -12.72
N HIS A 685 0.44 0.89 -11.71
CA HIS A 685 1.87 1.22 -11.87
C HIS A 685 2.79 0.05 -12.25
N CYS A 686 2.41 -1.21 -12.00
CA CYS A 686 3.29 -2.36 -12.27
C CYS A 686 2.91 -3.20 -13.50
N LEU A 687 1.69 -3.07 -14.03
CA LEU A 687 1.16 -3.99 -15.05
C LEU A 687 1.41 -3.42 -16.45
N ILE A 688 2.42 -3.96 -17.12
CA ILE A 688 2.82 -3.52 -18.46
C ILE A 688 2.24 -4.50 -19.49
N SER A 689 1.20 -4.06 -20.21
CA SER A 689 0.54 -4.74 -21.32
C SER A 689 -0.04 -6.15 -21.03
N PRO A 690 -1.38 -6.31 -20.95
CA PRO A 690 -2.36 -5.23 -21.02
C PRO A 690 -2.29 -4.35 -19.78
N TYR A 691 -2.43 -3.03 -19.98
CA TYR A 691 -2.52 -2.09 -18.87
C TYR A 691 -3.87 -2.24 -18.16
N LEU A 692 -3.85 -2.18 -16.83
CA LEU A 692 -5.06 -2.15 -16.02
C LEU A 692 -5.45 -0.69 -15.78
N VAL A 693 -6.61 -0.30 -16.28
CA VAL A 693 -7.11 1.08 -16.22
C VAL A 693 -8.40 1.09 -15.41
N CYS A 694 -8.50 2.03 -14.47
CA CYS A 694 -9.74 2.33 -13.78
C CYS A 694 -10.26 3.69 -14.26
N LEU A 695 -11.57 3.77 -14.46
CA LEU A 695 -12.29 4.97 -14.87
C LEU A 695 -13.41 5.27 -13.89
N ALA A 696 -13.50 6.53 -13.48
CA ALA A 696 -14.55 7.03 -12.59
C ALA A 696 -15.53 7.92 -13.36
N LEU A 697 -16.83 7.71 -13.13
CA LEU A 697 -17.91 8.46 -13.75
C LEU A 697 -18.57 9.46 -12.79
N GLU A 698 -19.19 10.49 -13.36
CA GLU A 698 -19.92 11.54 -12.62
C GLU A 698 -21.13 11.00 -11.83
N ASN A 699 -21.73 9.90 -12.26
CA ASN A 699 -22.84 9.21 -11.57
C ASN A 699 -22.40 8.29 -10.41
N GLY A 700 -21.12 8.23 -10.07
CA GLY A 700 -20.60 7.39 -8.98
C GLY A 700 -20.23 5.95 -9.36
N GLN A 701 -20.22 5.63 -10.66
CA GLN A 701 -19.81 4.32 -11.18
C GLN A 701 -18.30 4.26 -11.44
N LEU A 702 -17.69 3.14 -11.08
CA LEU A 702 -16.32 2.77 -11.39
C LEU A 702 -16.32 1.69 -12.48
N LEU A 703 -15.48 1.86 -13.49
CA LEU A 703 -15.30 0.90 -14.58
C LEU A 703 -13.83 0.49 -14.65
N ILE A 704 -13.57 -0.82 -14.67
CA ILE A 704 -12.22 -1.36 -14.80
C ILE A 704 -12.06 -1.98 -16.19
N PHE A 705 -11.00 -1.58 -16.87
CA PHE A 705 -10.66 -2.02 -18.21
C PHE A 705 -9.25 -2.62 -18.28
N SER A 706 -9.10 -3.56 -19.19
CA SER A 706 -7.82 -4.01 -19.72
C SER A 706 -7.58 -3.28 -21.04
N LEU A 707 -6.48 -2.55 -21.14
CA LEU A 707 -6.07 -1.83 -22.34
C LEU A 707 -4.84 -2.51 -22.95
N ASP A 708 -5.00 -3.07 -24.14
CA ASP A 708 -3.90 -3.54 -24.96
C ASP A 708 -3.82 -2.65 -26.20
N LEU A 709 -2.64 -2.10 -26.49
CA LEU A 709 -2.47 -1.16 -27.60
C LEU A 709 -2.75 -1.83 -28.96
N SER A 710 -2.62 -3.17 -29.04
CA SER A 710 -2.90 -3.94 -30.25
C SER A 710 -4.37 -4.33 -30.41
N SER A 711 -5.05 -4.70 -29.32
CA SER A 711 -6.44 -5.21 -29.35
C SER A 711 -7.50 -4.22 -28.83
N GLY A 712 -7.09 -3.09 -28.26
CA GLY A 712 -7.95 -2.03 -27.77
C GLY A 712 -8.44 -2.23 -26.33
N TRP A 713 -9.62 -1.67 -26.03
CA TRP A 713 -10.23 -1.70 -24.71
C TRP A 713 -11.06 -2.97 -24.50
N LYS A 714 -10.85 -3.66 -23.37
CA LYS A 714 -11.70 -4.74 -22.88
C LYS A 714 -12.22 -4.40 -21.49
N LYS A 715 -13.53 -4.19 -21.36
CA LYS A 715 -14.18 -4.02 -20.04
C LYS A 715 -14.00 -5.32 -19.24
N LEU A 716 -13.45 -5.19 -18.04
CA LEU A 716 -13.29 -6.31 -17.10
C LEU A 716 -14.44 -6.32 -16.09
N PHE A 717 -14.80 -5.15 -15.56
CA PHE A 717 -15.77 -5.03 -14.47
C PHE A 717 -16.39 -3.63 -14.40
N ASP A 718 -17.54 -3.54 -13.75
CA ASP A 718 -18.16 -2.28 -13.34
C ASP A 718 -18.85 -2.37 -11.99
N LEU A 719 -18.80 -1.28 -11.25
CA LEU A 719 -19.29 -1.20 -9.89
C LEU A 719 -19.91 0.17 -9.62
N LYS A 720 -21.05 0.20 -8.94
CA LYS A 720 -21.64 1.45 -8.45
C LYS A 720 -21.33 1.61 -6.96
N CYS A 721 -20.25 2.32 -6.65
CA CYS A 721 -19.78 2.53 -5.28
C CYS A 721 -20.38 3.78 -4.63
N HIS A 722 -20.58 4.84 -5.41
CA HIS A 722 -20.93 6.16 -4.89
C HIS A 722 -22.29 6.62 -5.42
N THR A 723 -22.95 7.49 -4.66
CA THR A 723 -24.19 8.19 -5.07
C THR A 723 -23.91 9.54 -5.74
N LYS A 724 -22.69 10.07 -5.58
CA LYS A 724 -22.21 11.35 -6.12
C LYS A 724 -21.00 11.14 -7.04
N SER A 725 -20.55 12.21 -7.67
CA SER A 725 -19.37 12.22 -8.53
C SER A 725 -18.10 11.80 -7.80
N ILE A 726 -17.28 10.99 -8.48
CA ILE A 726 -15.99 10.55 -7.96
C ILE A 726 -14.93 11.57 -8.39
N ASN A 727 -14.28 12.24 -7.44
CA ASN A 727 -13.29 13.26 -7.73
C ASN A 727 -11.92 12.68 -8.09
N ARG A 728 -11.55 11.54 -7.48
CA ARG A 728 -10.25 10.92 -7.68
C ARG A 728 -10.29 9.41 -7.57
N ILE A 729 -9.47 8.78 -8.40
CA ILE A 729 -9.09 7.36 -8.27
C ILE A 729 -7.58 7.23 -8.31
N ARG A 730 -7.04 6.34 -7.47
CA ARG A 730 -5.63 5.94 -7.51
C ARG A 730 -5.49 4.46 -7.20
N PHE A 731 -4.75 3.74 -8.03
CA PHE A 731 -4.25 2.42 -7.69
C PHE A 731 -3.21 2.55 -6.59
N SER A 732 -3.21 1.59 -5.66
CA SER A 732 -2.10 1.46 -4.72
C SER A 732 -0.82 1.12 -5.50
N PRO A 733 0.33 1.76 -5.19
CA PRO A 733 1.61 1.34 -5.76
C PRO A 733 2.05 -0.01 -5.20
N LYS A 734 1.51 -0.42 -4.05
CA LYS A 734 1.70 -1.74 -3.47
C LYS A 734 0.75 -2.72 -4.18
N LEU A 735 1.34 -3.74 -4.82
CA LEU A 735 0.61 -4.95 -5.13
C LEU A 735 0.45 -5.71 -3.82
N ASP A 736 -0.79 -5.95 -3.38
CA ASP A 736 -1.03 -6.83 -2.25
C ASP A 736 -0.30 -8.15 -2.51
N GLU A 737 0.49 -8.61 -1.52
CA GLU A 737 1.30 -9.83 -1.58
C GLU A 737 0.46 -11.12 -1.66
N HIS A 738 -0.82 -11.03 -1.98
CA HIS A 738 -1.53 -12.14 -2.61
C HIS A 738 -1.12 -12.33 -4.08
N SER A 739 -0.45 -11.35 -4.67
CA SER A 739 0.44 -11.58 -5.81
C SER A 739 1.70 -12.28 -5.31
N ASN A 740 1.77 -13.59 -5.56
CA ASN A 740 2.92 -14.47 -5.32
C ASN A 740 4.23 -13.94 -5.94
N GLY A 741 4.83 -12.91 -5.34
CA GLY A 741 6.25 -12.65 -5.48
C GLY A 741 6.97 -13.88 -4.93
N ASN A 742 7.68 -14.61 -5.79
CA ASN A 742 8.35 -15.84 -5.37
C ASN A 742 9.28 -15.55 -4.19
N VAL A 743 8.97 -16.08 -3.01
CA VAL A 743 9.92 -16.11 -1.92
C VAL A 743 10.99 -17.14 -2.27
N SER A 744 12.19 -16.65 -2.54
CA SER A 744 13.27 -17.45 -3.13
C SER A 744 14.48 -17.51 -2.19
N THR A 745 14.98 -18.71 -1.93
CA THR A 745 16.21 -18.92 -1.15
C THR A 745 17.38 -19.22 -2.06
N MET A 746 18.49 -18.50 -1.91
CA MET A 746 19.77 -18.87 -2.51
C MET A 746 20.54 -19.81 -1.56
N ALA A 747 21.04 -20.93 -2.05
CA ALA A 747 21.83 -21.87 -1.24
C ALA A 747 23.19 -22.16 -1.89
N SER A 748 24.27 -21.97 -1.15
CA SER A 748 25.64 -22.23 -1.59
C SER A 748 26.62 -22.28 -0.41
N ASP A 749 27.59 -23.19 -0.47
CA ASP A 749 28.78 -23.19 0.41
C ASP A 749 29.65 -21.96 0.11
N PHE A 750 29.70 -21.53 -1.16
CA PHE A 750 30.50 -20.40 -1.62
C PHE A 750 29.71 -19.10 -1.49
N PHE A 751 30.06 -18.30 -0.49
CA PHE A 751 29.52 -16.95 -0.30
C PHE A 751 30.49 -16.09 0.53
N TYR A 752 30.17 -14.80 0.72
CA TYR A 752 31.01 -13.87 1.49
C TYR A 752 31.34 -14.41 2.90
N PRO A 753 32.58 -14.24 3.39
CA PRO A 753 33.55 -13.19 3.04
C PRO A 753 34.48 -13.49 1.87
N ASN A 754 34.51 -14.71 1.34
CA ASN A 754 35.36 -15.01 0.20
C ASN A 754 34.79 -14.38 -1.08
N THR A 755 35.68 -13.86 -1.91
CA THR A 755 35.33 -13.19 -3.16
C THR A 755 35.68 -14.07 -4.35
N GLY A 756 34.70 -14.30 -5.22
CA GLY A 756 34.84 -15.08 -6.43
C GLY A 756 33.67 -14.84 -7.38
N GLY A 757 33.73 -15.44 -8.57
CA GLY A 757 32.73 -15.21 -9.61
C GLY A 757 31.33 -15.71 -9.22
N VAL A 758 31.25 -16.83 -8.49
CA VAL A 758 29.98 -17.42 -8.06
C VAL A 758 29.37 -16.61 -6.92
N GLU A 759 30.19 -16.22 -5.95
CA GLU A 759 29.81 -15.42 -4.79
C GLU A 759 29.28 -14.04 -5.22
N SER A 760 30.01 -13.38 -6.13
CA SER A 760 29.57 -12.11 -6.72
C SER A 760 28.28 -12.26 -7.51
N HIS A 761 28.12 -13.34 -8.29
CA HIS A 761 26.89 -13.59 -9.04
C HIS A 761 25.68 -13.81 -8.13
N ILE A 762 25.80 -14.68 -7.12
CA ILE A 762 24.72 -14.95 -6.15
C ILE A 762 24.31 -13.66 -5.45
N TYR A 763 25.29 -12.88 -4.98
CA TYR A 763 25.02 -11.63 -4.30
C TYR A 763 24.29 -10.64 -5.21
N GLN A 764 24.80 -10.37 -6.41
CA GLN A 764 24.20 -9.40 -7.33
C GLN A 764 22.81 -9.83 -7.83
N LEU A 765 22.61 -11.12 -8.14
CA LEU A 765 21.30 -11.65 -8.49
C LEU A 765 20.30 -11.47 -7.35
N SER A 766 20.72 -11.74 -6.11
CA SER A 766 19.90 -11.51 -4.92
C SER A 766 19.53 -10.03 -4.76
N GLN A 767 20.49 -9.12 -4.98
CA GLN A 767 20.23 -7.68 -4.96
C GLN A 767 19.19 -7.27 -6.02
N CYS A 768 19.30 -7.81 -7.23
CA CYS A 768 18.36 -7.51 -8.33
C CYS A 768 16.94 -8.03 -8.05
N LEU A 769 16.82 -9.22 -7.48
CA LEU A 769 15.54 -9.79 -7.05
C LEU A 769 14.89 -8.96 -5.94
N LEU A 770 15.68 -8.55 -4.93
CA LEU A 770 15.21 -7.67 -3.86
C LEU A 770 14.74 -6.32 -4.40
N ARG A 771 15.42 -5.72 -5.39
CA ARG A 771 14.98 -4.48 -6.08
C ARG A 771 13.60 -4.60 -6.73
N LYS A 772 13.25 -5.79 -7.21
CA LYS A 772 11.96 -6.09 -7.84
C LYS A 772 10.87 -6.48 -6.83
N GLY A 773 11.13 -6.35 -5.53
CA GLY A 773 10.17 -6.66 -4.47
C GLY A 773 10.10 -8.14 -4.09
N HIS A 774 11.01 -9.00 -4.58
CA HIS A 774 11.06 -10.39 -4.14
C HIS A 774 11.73 -10.51 -2.78
N LYS A 775 11.15 -11.29 -1.86
CA LYS A 775 11.85 -11.72 -0.64
C LYS A 775 12.94 -12.73 -1.00
N VAL A 776 14.19 -12.39 -0.67
CA VAL A 776 15.35 -13.26 -0.88
C VAL A 776 16.13 -13.46 0.41
N ILE A 777 16.37 -14.72 0.75
CA ILE A 777 17.31 -15.10 1.81
C ILE A 777 18.46 -15.92 1.20
N LEU A 778 19.57 -16.01 1.92
CA LEU A 778 20.70 -16.85 1.55
C LEU A 778 21.08 -17.82 2.67
N ILE A 779 21.35 -19.07 2.34
CA ILE A 779 21.83 -20.10 3.26
C ILE A 779 23.26 -20.50 2.87
N THR A 780 24.19 -20.37 3.82
CA THR A 780 25.60 -20.73 3.69
C THR A 780 26.15 -21.30 5.00
N HIS A 781 27.40 -21.78 5.02
CA HIS A 781 28.05 -22.26 6.23
C HIS A 781 28.73 -21.12 6.99
N ALA A 782 29.02 -21.31 8.27
CA ALA A 782 29.70 -20.33 9.10
C ALA A 782 31.17 -20.13 8.69
N TYR A 783 31.65 -18.88 8.79
CA TYR A 783 33.03 -18.48 8.49
C TYR A 783 33.67 -17.80 9.71
N GLY A 784 34.42 -18.53 10.53
CA GLY A 784 35.05 -17.96 11.74
C GLY A 784 34.01 -17.28 12.64
N GLU A 785 34.14 -15.97 12.85
CA GLU A 785 33.20 -15.15 13.64
C GLU A 785 31.85 -14.87 12.93
N ARG A 786 31.75 -15.17 11.62
CA ARG A 786 30.49 -15.04 10.87
C ARG A 786 29.64 -16.29 11.06
N THR A 787 28.86 -16.28 12.13
CA THR A 787 27.87 -17.31 12.50
C THR A 787 26.48 -16.69 12.66
N GLY A 788 25.44 -17.53 12.58
CA GLY A 788 24.06 -17.13 12.82
C GLY A 788 23.44 -16.34 11.68
N ILE A 789 22.48 -15.47 12.00
CA ILE A 789 21.78 -14.64 11.00
C ILE A 789 22.48 -13.30 10.88
N ARG A 790 22.80 -12.89 9.66
CA ARG A 790 23.39 -11.57 9.36
C ARG A 790 22.62 -10.92 8.24
N TYR A 791 22.54 -9.59 8.28
CA TYR A 791 21.98 -8.79 7.18
C TYR A 791 23.13 -8.17 6.40
N MET A 792 23.07 -8.34 5.08
CA MET A 792 23.94 -7.65 4.14
C MET A 792 23.22 -6.42 3.57
N THR A 793 23.92 -5.70 2.71
CA THR A 793 23.43 -4.54 1.97
C THR A 793 22.08 -4.81 1.31
N SER A 794 21.22 -3.77 1.31
CA SER A 794 19.86 -3.80 0.77
C SER A 794 18.96 -4.90 1.35
N GLY A 795 19.24 -5.31 2.60
CA GLY A 795 18.35 -6.22 3.33
C GLY A 795 18.53 -7.70 3.10
N LEU A 796 19.54 -8.10 2.32
CA LEU A 796 19.78 -9.53 2.06
C LEU A 796 20.09 -10.25 3.36
N LYS A 797 19.15 -11.09 3.81
CA LYS A 797 19.28 -11.90 5.02
C LYS A 797 20.08 -13.17 4.73
N VAL A 798 21.12 -13.41 5.52
CA VAL A 798 22.05 -14.52 5.32
C VAL A 798 22.12 -15.38 6.57
N TYR A 799 21.85 -16.67 6.40
CA TYR A 799 21.96 -17.71 7.41
C TYR A 799 23.32 -18.40 7.30
N TYR A 800 24.20 -18.12 8.27
CA TYR A 800 25.50 -18.77 8.43
C TYR A 800 25.36 -19.96 9.39
N LEU A 801 25.14 -21.14 8.82
CA LEU A 801 24.87 -22.37 9.56
C LEU A 801 26.15 -22.97 10.16
N PRO A 802 26.10 -23.53 11.39
CA PRO A 802 27.27 -24.05 12.09
C PRO A 802 27.70 -25.44 11.58
N PHE A 803 27.79 -25.61 10.26
CA PHE A 803 28.24 -26.86 9.63
C PHE A 803 29.76 -26.89 9.47
N TRP A 804 30.32 -28.08 9.65
CA TRP A 804 31.77 -28.26 9.62
C TRP A 804 32.29 -28.32 8.18
N VAL A 805 33.26 -27.46 7.87
CA VAL A 805 33.95 -27.37 6.58
C VAL A 805 35.09 -28.37 6.55
N VAL A 806 35.15 -29.19 5.50
CA VAL A 806 36.16 -30.27 5.39
C VAL A 806 37.27 -29.93 4.41
N TYR A 807 36.92 -29.43 3.23
CA TYR A 807 37.89 -29.18 2.16
C TYR A 807 37.44 -28.03 1.26
N ASN A 808 38.35 -27.07 0.96
CA ASN A 808 38.08 -25.92 0.09
C ASN A 808 36.72 -25.25 0.32
N GLN A 809 36.35 -25.02 1.58
CA GLN A 809 35.10 -24.36 1.97
C GLN A 809 33.82 -25.15 1.65
N CYS A 810 33.93 -26.44 1.32
CA CYS A 810 32.78 -27.32 1.19
C CYS A 810 32.49 -27.99 2.53
N THR A 811 31.23 -27.92 2.96
CA THR A 811 30.73 -28.65 4.13
C THR A 811 30.75 -30.17 3.92
N LEU A 812 30.86 -30.94 5.00
CA LEU A 812 30.63 -32.38 4.95
C LEU A 812 29.14 -32.63 4.65
N PRO A 813 28.78 -33.50 3.69
CA PRO A 813 27.38 -33.90 3.53
C PRO A 813 26.87 -34.55 4.81
N THR A 814 25.99 -33.85 5.51
CA THR A 814 25.33 -34.27 6.75
C THR A 814 24.06 -35.10 6.51
N LEU A 815 23.60 -35.11 5.25
CA LEU A 815 22.46 -35.85 4.72
C LEU A 815 21.17 -35.45 5.44
N PHE A 816 20.70 -36.21 6.42
CA PHE A 816 19.42 -35.98 7.10
C PHE A 816 19.54 -35.17 8.40
N THR A 817 20.74 -35.01 8.98
CA THR A 817 20.89 -34.32 10.28
C THR A 817 20.73 -32.80 10.15
N SER A 818 20.94 -32.23 8.96
CA SER A 818 20.65 -30.83 8.65
C SER A 818 19.15 -30.53 8.44
N PHE A 819 18.32 -31.57 8.25
CA PHE A 819 16.90 -31.43 7.90
C PHE A 819 16.08 -30.58 8.90
N PRO A 820 16.20 -30.76 10.24
CA PRO A 820 15.37 -30.00 11.18
C PRO A 820 15.63 -28.50 11.10
N LEU A 821 16.91 -28.11 11.01
CA LEU A 821 17.32 -26.70 10.93
C LEU A 821 16.90 -26.08 9.61
N ILE A 822 17.12 -26.78 8.49
CA ILE A 822 16.73 -26.30 7.16
C ILE A 822 15.20 -26.22 7.04
N ARG A 823 14.45 -27.21 7.55
CA ARG A 823 12.98 -27.16 7.63
C ARG A 823 12.51 -25.93 8.39
N TYR A 824 13.10 -25.67 9.55
CA TYR A 824 12.73 -24.52 10.37
C TYR A 824 12.95 -23.21 9.62
N ILE A 825 14.09 -23.04 8.95
CA ILE A 825 14.40 -21.84 8.15
C ILE A 825 13.42 -21.68 6.98
N LEU A 826 13.18 -22.74 6.19
CA LEU A 826 12.34 -22.68 5.00
C LEU A 826 10.88 -22.36 5.33
N ILE A 827 10.35 -22.90 6.44
CA ILE A 827 8.97 -22.61 6.90
C ILE A 827 8.90 -21.19 7.48
N ARG A 828 9.81 -20.85 8.40
CA ARG A 828 9.88 -19.52 9.04
C ARG A 828 9.94 -18.39 8.03
N GLU A 829 10.69 -18.58 6.95
CA GLU A 829 10.88 -17.56 5.92
C GLU A 829 9.83 -17.61 4.81
N GLN A 830 8.92 -18.59 4.85
CA GLN A 830 7.85 -18.83 3.86
C GLN A 830 8.38 -19.05 2.43
N ILE A 831 9.43 -19.86 2.29
CA ILE A 831 10.11 -20.08 1.01
C ILE A 831 9.26 -20.91 0.05
N ASN A 832 9.09 -20.44 -1.20
CA ASN A 832 8.43 -21.20 -2.26
C ASN A 832 9.44 -21.89 -3.21
N ILE A 833 10.56 -21.22 -3.49
CA ILE A 833 11.59 -21.67 -4.42
C ILE A 833 12.95 -21.72 -3.73
N VAL A 834 13.67 -22.84 -3.86
CA VAL A 834 15.07 -22.96 -3.45
C VAL A 834 15.96 -23.00 -4.69
N HIS A 835 16.85 -22.03 -4.81
CA HIS A 835 17.82 -21.91 -5.88
C HIS A 835 19.23 -22.27 -5.38
N GLY A 836 19.70 -23.47 -5.74
CA GLY A 836 21.05 -23.93 -5.42
C GLY A 836 22.08 -23.44 -6.46
N HIS A 837 23.28 -23.08 -6.00
CA HIS A 837 24.37 -22.65 -6.87
C HIS A 837 25.62 -23.52 -6.70
N SER A 838 26.31 -23.78 -7.81
CA SER A 838 27.59 -24.51 -7.90
C SER A 838 27.51 -26.02 -7.69
N ALA A 839 28.07 -26.78 -8.64
CA ALA A 839 28.10 -28.25 -8.58
C ALA A 839 28.92 -28.80 -7.40
N PHE A 840 29.84 -28.02 -6.84
CA PHE A 840 30.68 -28.42 -5.70
C PHE A 840 30.06 -28.12 -4.34
N SER A 841 28.93 -27.42 -4.29
CA SER A 841 28.31 -27.07 -3.01
C SER A 841 27.50 -28.24 -2.44
N ALA A 842 28.06 -28.94 -1.46
CA ALA A 842 27.34 -29.97 -0.70
C ALA A 842 26.09 -29.39 -0.02
N LEU A 843 26.20 -28.19 0.56
CA LEU A 843 25.10 -27.50 1.21
C LEU A 843 23.95 -27.15 0.24
N ALA A 844 24.26 -26.64 -0.95
CA ALA A 844 23.24 -26.32 -1.95
C ALA A 844 22.42 -27.56 -2.34
N HIS A 845 23.12 -28.67 -2.56
CA HIS A 845 22.49 -29.95 -2.89
C HIS A 845 21.61 -30.48 -1.75
N GLU A 846 22.06 -30.38 -0.50
CA GLU A 846 21.26 -30.79 0.67
C GLU A 846 20.02 -29.91 0.87
N VAL A 847 20.16 -28.59 0.80
CA VAL A 847 19.02 -27.67 0.97
C VAL A 847 17.96 -27.92 -0.10
N MET A 848 18.36 -28.13 -1.37
CA MET A 848 17.42 -28.50 -2.43
C MET A 848 16.75 -29.85 -2.18
N PHE A 849 17.51 -30.86 -1.74
CA PHE A 849 16.97 -32.18 -1.44
C PHE A 849 15.93 -32.15 -0.30
N HIS A 850 16.19 -31.36 0.74
CA HIS A 850 15.28 -31.15 1.87
C HIS A 850 14.05 -30.33 1.47
N ALA A 851 14.23 -29.29 0.66
CA ALA A 851 13.14 -28.51 0.10
C ALA A 851 12.16 -29.41 -0.69
N LYS A 852 12.69 -30.38 -1.44
CA LYS A 852 11.86 -31.40 -2.11
C LYS A 852 11.08 -32.30 -1.17
N THR A 853 11.59 -32.59 0.01
CA THR A 853 10.85 -33.34 1.04
C THR A 853 9.71 -32.53 1.63
N LEU A 854 9.81 -31.20 1.63
CA LEU A 854 8.75 -30.27 2.05
C LEU A 854 7.77 -29.90 0.93
N GLY A 855 7.94 -30.44 -0.28
CA GLY A 855 7.08 -30.15 -1.43
C GLY A 855 7.40 -28.83 -2.15
N LEU A 856 8.56 -28.21 -1.87
CA LEU A 856 8.97 -26.94 -2.47
C LEU A 856 9.54 -27.11 -3.89
N LYS A 857 9.62 -26.01 -4.63
CA LYS A 857 10.21 -25.96 -5.97
C LYS A 857 11.72 -25.71 -5.88
N THR A 858 12.49 -26.30 -6.78
CA THR A 858 13.95 -26.19 -6.76
C THR A 858 14.53 -25.87 -8.13
N VAL A 859 15.44 -24.90 -8.18
CA VAL A 859 16.21 -24.52 -9.37
C VAL A 859 17.69 -24.67 -9.04
N PHE A 860 18.52 -25.02 -10.02
CA PHE A 860 19.96 -25.15 -9.82
C PHE A 860 20.75 -24.43 -10.91
N THR A 861 21.71 -23.58 -10.54
CA THR A 861 22.65 -22.97 -11.49
C THR A 861 24.02 -23.65 -11.44
N ASP A 862 24.42 -24.23 -12.58
CA ASP A 862 25.74 -24.83 -12.78
C ASP A 862 26.73 -23.81 -13.37
N HIS A 863 27.78 -23.53 -12.61
CA HIS A 863 28.87 -22.61 -12.97
C HIS A 863 30.12 -23.33 -13.49
N SER A 864 30.10 -24.67 -13.56
CA SER A 864 31.30 -25.48 -13.76
C SER A 864 31.25 -26.31 -15.04
N LEU A 865 32.41 -26.58 -15.62
CA LEU A 865 32.58 -27.46 -16.79
C LEU A 865 33.62 -28.52 -16.45
N PHE A 866 33.29 -29.81 -16.65
CA PHE A 866 34.21 -30.90 -16.31
C PHE A 866 34.33 -31.94 -17.43
N GLY A 867 35.51 -32.55 -17.47
CA GLY A 867 35.80 -33.73 -18.27
C GLY A 867 35.43 -35.05 -17.60
N PHE A 868 35.65 -36.15 -18.31
CA PHE A 868 35.32 -37.52 -17.89
C PHE A 868 36.52 -38.30 -17.31
N ALA A 869 37.69 -37.68 -17.16
CA ALA A 869 38.97 -38.39 -17.12
C ALA A 869 39.48 -38.81 -15.72
N ASP A 870 39.02 -38.21 -14.62
CA ASP A 870 39.57 -38.44 -13.27
C ASP A 870 38.56 -39.04 -12.29
N ALA A 871 39.04 -39.85 -11.33
CA ALA A 871 38.21 -40.55 -10.34
C ALA A 871 37.32 -39.62 -9.49
N SER A 872 37.81 -38.43 -9.14
CA SER A 872 37.03 -37.41 -8.44
C SER A 872 35.89 -36.87 -9.32
N ALA A 873 36.13 -36.67 -10.62
CA ALA A 873 35.11 -36.23 -11.56
C ALA A 873 34.01 -37.29 -11.74
N ILE A 874 34.33 -38.58 -11.72
CA ILE A 874 33.35 -39.67 -11.80
C ILE A 874 32.40 -39.64 -10.60
N ILE A 875 32.92 -39.49 -9.37
CA ILE A 875 32.11 -39.43 -8.15
C ILE A 875 31.23 -38.17 -8.14
N THR A 876 31.79 -37.01 -8.46
CA THR A 876 31.03 -35.75 -8.53
C THR A 876 29.92 -35.82 -9.60
N ASN A 877 30.19 -36.45 -10.76
CA ASN A 877 29.16 -36.65 -11.80
C ASN A 877 28.00 -37.52 -11.32
N LYS A 878 28.29 -38.60 -10.59
CA LYS A 878 27.26 -39.48 -10.03
C LYS A 878 26.39 -38.74 -9.01
N LEU A 879 27.01 -38.00 -8.08
CA LEU A 879 26.28 -37.21 -7.09
C LEU A 879 25.45 -36.11 -7.75
N LEU A 880 26.02 -35.38 -8.71
CA LEU A 880 25.31 -34.35 -9.46
C LEU A 880 24.10 -34.95 -10.23
N LYS A 881 24.26 -36.13 -10.85
CA LYS A 881 23.17 -36.86 -11.50
C LYS A 881 22.01 -37.14 -10.53
N VAL A 882 22.32 -37.56 -9.31
CA VAL A 882 21.31 -37.82 -8.27
C VAL A 882 20.59 -36.53 -7.87
N PHE A 883 21.31 -35.46 -7.50
CA PHE A 883 20.68 -34.22 -7.04
C PHE A 883 19.90 -33.49 -8.14
N LEU A 884 20.38 -33.51 -9.39
CA LEU A 884 19.66 -32.89 -10.51
C LEU A 884 18.45 -33.71 -10.98
N SER A 885 18.40 -35.01 -10.69
CA SER A 885 17.22 -35.83 -10.98
C SER A 885 15.97 -35.34 -10.24
N VAL A 886 16.15 -34.76 -9.05
CA VAL A 886 15.08 -34.20 -8.21
C VAL A 886 14.91 -32.68 -8.35
N CYS A 887 15.76 -32.01 -9.13
CA CYS A 887 15.67 -30.58 -9.39
C CYS A 887 14.60 -30.27 -10.46
N ASN A 888 13.80 -29.21 -10.37
CA ASN A 888 12.79 -28.93 -11.41
C ASN A 888 13.42 -28.45 -12.72
N ARG A 889 14.28 -27.43 -12.64
CA ARG A 889 14.96 -26.79 -13.77
C ARG A 889 16.41 -26.50 -13.43
N VAL A 890 17.26 -26.54 -14.45
CA VAL A 890 18.69 -26.29 -14.35
C VAL A 890 19.04 -25.09 -15.21
N ILE A 891 19.90 -24.20 -14.72
CA ILE A 891 20.45 -23.07 -15.44
C ILE A 891 21.94 -23.35 -15.67
N CYS A 892 22.40 -23.21 -16.91
CA CYS A 892 23.80 -23.29 -17.28
C CYS A 892 24.25 -21.92 -17.81
N VAL A 893 25.50 -21.55 -17.50
CA VAL A 893 26.06 -20.24 -17.91
C VAL A 893 26.45 -20.15 -19.39
N SER A 894 26.43 -21.27 -20.12
CA SER A 894 26.75 -21.37 -21.55
C SER A 894 26.03 -22.53 -22.22
N HIS A 895 25.90 -22.48 -23.55
CA HIS A 895 25.38 -23.58 -24.36
C HIS A 895 26.29 -24.80 -24.25
N THR A 896 27.61 -24.58 -24.25
CA THR A 896 28.59 -25.64 -23.98
C THR A 896 28.37 -26.29 -22.60
N GLY A 897 28.05 -25.47 -21.59
CA GLY A 897 27.67 -25.95 -20.25
C GLY A 897 26.39 -26.79 -20.29
N LYS A 898 25.35 -26.35 -21.02
CA LYS A 898 24.09 -27.08 -21.18
C LYS A 898 24.31 -28.47 -21.78
N GLU A 899 25.11 -28.59 -22.84
CA GLU A 899 25.44 -29.89 -23.43
C GLU A 899 26.20 -30.79 -22.45
N ASN A 900 27.19 -30.23 -21.75
CA ASN A 900 27.99 -30.97 -20.78
C ASN A 900 27.14 -31.47 -19.59
N THR A 901 26.25 -30.64 -19.04
CA THR A 901 25.36 -31.01 -17.93
C THR A 901 24.28 -31.99 -18.37
N ALA A 902 23.69 -31.84 -19.56
CA ALA A 902 22.73 -32.80 -20.12
C ALA A 902 23.35 -34.21 -20.23
N LEU A 903 24.57 -34.30 -20.77
CA LEU A 903 25.26 -35.57 -20.96
C LEU A 903 25.75 -36.20 -19.65
N ARG A 904 26.34 -35.41 -18.74
CA ARG A 904 26.93 -35.94 -17.50
C ARG A 904 25.90 -36.27 -16.42
N ALA A 905 24.87 -35.44 -16.29
CA ALA A 905 23.83 -35.59 -15.27
C ALA A 905 22.54 -36.23 -15.82
N GLY A 906 22.48 -36.60 -17.10
CA GLY A 906 21.32 -37.27 -17.70
C GLY A 906 20.02 -36.49 -17.54
N VAL A 907 20.10 -35.16 -17.52
CA VAL A 907 18.95 -34.26 -17.38
C VAL A 907 18.40 -33.95 -18.76
N ASP A 908 17.08 -34.00 -18.92
CA ASP A 908 16.41 -33.63 -20.16
C ASP A 908 16.85 -32.21 -20.61
N PRO A 909 17.39 -32.04 -21.83
CA PRO A 909 17.76 -30.74 -22.37
C PRO A 909 16.66 -29.67 -22.32
N ASN A 910 15.38 -30.06 -22.30
CA ASN A 910 14.24 -29.14 -22.18
C ASN A 910 14.11 -28.54 -20.77
N ARG A 911 14.68 -29.19 -19.75
CA ARG A 911 14.72 -28.68 -18.37
C ARG A 911 15.93 -27.78 -18.11
N ILE A 912 16.83 -27.63 -19.08
CA ILE A 912 18.07 -26.87 -18.96
C ILE A 912 17.97 -25.55 -19.74
N PHE A 913 18.09 -24.43 -19.05
CA PHE A 913 18.13 -23.09 -19.60
C PHE A 913 19.56 -22.58 -19.69
N VAL A 914 19.85 -21.72 -20.68
CA VAL A 914 21.14 -21.06 -20.80
C VAL A 914 20.97 -19.60 -20.40
N ILE A 915 21.56 -19.23 -19.28
CA ILE A 915 21.56 -17.85 -18.76
C ILE A 915 23.00 -17.49 -18.41
N PRO A 916 23.65 -16.62 -19.19
CA PRO A 916 25.04 -16.23 -18.96
C PRO A 916 25.20 -15.40 -17.68
N ASN A 917 26.44 -15.28 -17.19
CA ASN A 917 26.76 -14.42 -16.06
C ASN A 917 26.77 -12.94 -16.49
N ALA A 918 26.29 -12.06 -15.61
CA ALA A 918 26.15 -10.63 -15.88
C ALA A 918 27.43 -9.86 -15.57
N VAL A 919 27.71 -8.80 -16.34
CA VAL A 919 28.83 -7.87 -16.13
C VAL A 919 28.30 -6.49 -15.79
N ASP A 920 28.90 -5.87 -14.77
CA ASP A 920 28.62 -4.47 -14.42
C ASP A 920 29.50 -3.54 -15.24
N THR A 921 28.99 -3.05 -16.36
CA THR A 921 29.71 -2.13 -17.24
C THR A 921 29.87 -0.73 -16.63
N ASP A 922 29.10 -0.36 -15.61
CA ASP A 922 29.31 0.94 -14.96
C ASP A 922 30.60 0.94 -14.13
N ILE A 923 30.96 -0.23 -13.57
CA ILE A 923 32.26 -0.47 -12.95
C ILE A 923 33.34 -0.68 -14.03
N PHE A 924 33.15 -1.64 -14.94
CA PHE A 924 34.13 -1.99 -15.95
C PHE A 924 34.02 -1.12 -17.20
N ARG A 925 34.61 0.07 -17.12
CA ARG A 925 34.64 1.06 -18.21
C ARG A 925 36.04 1.64 -18.45
N PRO A 926 36.35 2.09 -19.68
CA PRO A 926 37.61 2.76 -19.98
C PRO A 926 37.79 4.05 -19.15
N LEU A 927 39.00 4.62 -19.16
CA LEU A 927 39.25 5.95 -18.57
C LEU A 927 38.46 7.03 -19.32
N SER A 928 37.97 8.05 -18.61
CA SER A 928 37.21 9.17 -19.21
C SER A 928 38.01 9.95 -20.26
N THR A 929 39.35 9.95 -20.10
CA THR A 929 40.33 10.53 -21.03
C THR A 929 40.68 9.62 -22.21
N ALA A 930 40.07 8.42 -22.31
CA ALA A 930 40.36 7.49 -23.39
C ALA A 930 40.00 8.13 -24.75
N PRO A 931 40.92 8.09 -25.73
CA PRO A 931 40.73 8.78 -27.00
C PRO A 931 39.59 8.15 -27.82
N ASN A 932 38.88 8.99 -28.58
CA ASN A 932 37.82 8.55 -29.50
C ASN A 932 38.38 7.80 -30.72
N GLU A 933 39.69 7.88 -30.97
CA GLU A 933 40.40 7.21 -32.05
C GLU A 933 41.63 6.48 -31.50
N VAL A 934 41.94 5.31 -32.05
CA VAL A 934 43.12 4.54 -31.67
C VAL A 934 44.33 5.07 -32.44
N LYS A 935 45.28 5.70 -31.73
CA LYS A 935 46.56 6.11 -32.33
C LYS A 935 47.54 4.94 -32.35
N PRO A 936 48.32 4.74 -33.43
CA PRO A 936 49.42 3.79 -33.46
C PRO A 936 50.41 4.03 -32.31
N THR A 937 50.60 3.05 -31.42
CA THR A 937 51.58 3.10 -30.33
C THR A 937 52.68 2.06 -30.55
N LYS A 938 53.93 2.42 -30.22
CA LYS A 938 55.10 1.52 -30.33
C LYS A 938 55.44 0.80 -29.02
N GLU A 939 54.79 1.17 -27.93
CA GLU A 939 54.91 0.53 -26.61
C GLU A 939 53.52 0.02 -26.23
N LEU A 940 53.42 -1.27 -25.91
CA LEU A 940 52.16 -1.95 -25.61
C LEU A 940 52.28 -2.74 -24.32
N THR A 941 51.20 -2.78 -23.55
CA THR A 941 51.10 -3.54 -22.31
C THR A 941 50.08 -4.67 -22.45
N ILE A 942 50.52 -5.91 -22.21
CA ILE A 942 49.66 -7.10 -22.16
C ILE A 942 49.30 -7.38 -20.71
N VAL A 943 48.00 -7.40 -20.40
CA VAL A 943 47.47 -7.64 -19.06
C VAL A 943 46.94 -9.06 -18.95
N VAL A 944 47.27 -9.73 -17.85
CA VAL A 944 46.72 -11.04 -17.46
C VAL A 944 46.18 -10.91 -16.05
N VAL A 945 44.88 -11.11 -15.85
CA VAL A 945 44.28 -11.16 -14.50
C VAL A 945 43.58 -12.52 -14.34
N SER A 946 44.16 -13.42 -13.54
CA SER A 946 43.59 -14.74 -13.29
C SER A 946 44.16 -15.42 -12.04
N ARG A 947 43.46 -16.44 -11.51
CA ARG A 947 44.04 -17.32 -10.49
C ARG A 947 45.18 -18.14 -11.10
N LEU A 948 46.35 -18.17 -10.46
CA LEU A 948 47.54 -18.82 -11.00
C LEU A 948 47.54 -20.33 -10.73
N VAL A 949 46.62 -21.04 -11.40
CA VAL A 949 46.37 -22.49 -11.25
C VAL A 949 46.40 -23.21 -12.59
N TYR A 950 46.65 -24.52 -12.58
CA TYR A 950 46.77 -25.35 -13.80
C TYR A 950 45.62 -25.16 -14.81
N ARG A 951 44.36 -25.18 -14.36
CA ARG A 951 43.19 -25.02 -15.25
C ARG A 951 43.11 -23.67 -15.96
N LYS A 952 43.76 -22.64 -15.43
CA LYS A 952 43.90 -21.31 -16.07
C LYS A 952 45.04 -21.26 -17.10
N GLY A 953 45.67 -22.41 -17.38
CA GLY A 953 46.69 -22.59 -18.40
C GLY A 953 47.95 -21.78 -18.18
N ILE A 954 48.34 -21.60 -16.91
CA ILE A 954 49.53 -20.83 -16.54
C ILE A 954 50.80 -21.46 -17.15
N ASP A 955 50.83 -22.77 -17.36
CA ASP A 955 51.96 -23.43 -18.03
C ASP A 955 52.10 -22.96 -19.50
N LEU A 956 50.99 -22.66 -20.18
CA LEU A 956 51.00 -22.07 -21.52
C LEU A 956 51.49 -20.62 -21.49
N LEU A 957 51.01 -19.85 -20.49
CA LEU A 957 51.41 -18.46 -20.28
C LEU A 957 52.93 -18.34 -20.06
N VAL A 958 53.48 -19.19 -19.19
CA VAL A 958 54.93 -19.28 -18.91
C VAL A 958 55.72 -19.60 -20.18
N GLY A 959 55.21 -20.49 -21.04
CA GLY A 959 55.85 -20.81 -22.32
C GLY A 959 55.84 -19.65 -23.32
N VAL A 960 54.77 -18.86 -23.35
CA VAL A 960 54.59 -17.76 -24.33
C VAL A 960 55.39 -16.52 -24.00
N ILE A 961 55.50 -16.15 -22.72
CA ILE A 961 56.10 -14.88 -22.28
C ILE A 961 57.51 -14.67 -22.87
N PRO A 962 58.46 -15.62 -22.76
CA PRO A 962 59.81 -15.42 -23.29
C PRO A 962 59.84 -15.21 -24.82
N HIS A 963 58.99 -15.91 -25.56
CA HIS A 963 58.94 -15.81 -27.02
C HIS A 963 58.44 -14.44 -27.48
N VAL A 964 57.39 -13.91 -26.82
CA VAL A 964 56.85 -12.58 -27.13
C VAL A 964 57.86 -11.49 -26.76
N CYS A 965 58.43 -11.56 -25.56
CA CYS A 965 59.41 -10.58 -25.08
C CYS A 965 60.69 -10.53 -25.93
N ALA A 966 61.16 -11.69 -26.43
CA ALA A 966 62.33 -11.76 -27.31
C ALA A 966 62.07 -11.13 -28.69
N LYS A 967 60.87 -11.33 -29.25
CA LYS A 967 60.50 -10.78 -30.57
C LYS A 967 60.10 -9.31 -30.52
N TYR A 968 59.47 -8.87 -29.42
CA TYR A 968 58.94 -7.53 -29.25
C TYR A 968 59.51 -6.88 -27.98
N PRO A 969 60.73 -6.30 -28.04
CA PRO A 969 61.44 -5.83 -26.85
C PRO A 969 60.79 -4.65 -26.12
N LYS A 970 59.81 -3.99 -26.75
CA LYS A 970 59.07 -2.85 -26.18
C LYS A 970 57.75 -3.24 -25.49
N ILE A 971 57.39 -4.52 -25.50
CA ILE A 971 56.16 -5.00 -24.87
C ILE A 971 56.41 -5.26 -23.39
N LYS A 972 55.42 -4.90 -22.57
CA LYS A 972 55.39 -5.20 -21.14
C LYS A 972 54.25 -6.17 -20.81
N PHE A 973 54.49 -7.09 -19.89
CA PHE A 973 53.47 -7.94 -19.30
C PHE A 973 53.14 -7.46 -17.89
N LEU A 974 51.86 -7.31 -17.61
CA LEU A 974 51.32 -7.00 -16.29
C LEU A 974 50.44 -8.15 -15.83
N ILE A 975 50.93 -8.93 -14.86
CA ILE A 975 50.29 -10.16 -14.42
C ILE A 975 49.77 -10.00 -12.99
N GLY A 976 48.47 -10.13 -12.83
CA GLY A 976 47.74 -10.01 -11.59
C GLY A 976 47.07 -11.32 -11.18
N GLY A 977 47.22 -11.69 -9.92
CA GLY A 977 46.65 -12.91 -9.34
C GLY A 977 47.66 -13.71 -8.51
N GLU A 978 47.13 -14.70 -7.80
CA GLU A 978 47.90 -15.56 -6.89
C GLU A 978 47.56 -17.04 -7.15
N GLY A 979 48.48 -17.94 -6.81
CA GLY A 979 48.26 -19.37 -6.89
C GLY A 979 49.54 -20.19 -6.94
N PRO A 980 49.45 -21.53 -6.82
CA PRO A 980 50.60 -22.42 -6.71
C PRO A 980 51.54 -22.38 -7.92
N LYS A 981 51.05 -21.95 -9.09
CA LYS A 981 51.86 -21.85 -10.32
C LYS A 981 52.64 -20.53 -10.42
N ARG A 982 52.49 -19.61 -9.47
CA ARG A 982 53.23 -18.34 -9.43
C ARG A 982 54.75 -18.53 -9.48
N ILE A 983 55.25 -19.52 -8.73
CA ILE A 983 56.69 -19.83 -8.60
C ILE A 983 57.31 -20.11 -9.98
N ILE A 984 56.59 -20.80 -10.86
CA ILE A 984 57.07 -21.16 -12.20
C ILE A 984 57.20 -19.90 -13.09
N ILE A 985 56.32 -18.91 -12.90
CA ILE A 985 56.40 -17.63 -13.62
C ILE A 985 57.65 -16.86 -13.17
N GLU A 986 57.90 -16.78 -11.86
CA GLU A 986 59.07 -16.11 -11.28
C GLU A 986 60.37 -16.75 -11.78
N GLU A 987 60.45 -18.09 -11.77
CA GLU A 987 61.59 -18.85 -12.28
C GLU A 987 61.89 -18.55 -13.76
N VAL A 988 60.86 -18.42 -14.60
CA VAL A 988 61.02 -18.10 -16.03
C VAL A 988 61.43 -16.65 -16.26
N ILE A 989 60.93 -15.71 -15.45
CA ILE A 989 61.35 -14.30 -15.49
C ILE A 989 62.83 -14.19 -15.16
N GLU A 990 63.30 -14.87 -14.12
CA GLU A 990 64.71 -14.86 -13.71
C GLU A 990 65.63 -15.51 -14.75
N ARG A 991 65.28 -16.73 -15.22
CA ARG A 991 66.07 -17.46 -16.23
C ARG A 991 66.27 -16.69 -17.52
N ASN A 992 65.26 -15.94 -17.97
CA ASN A 992 65.29 -15.21 -19.24
C ASN A 992 65.62 -13.71 -19.06
N ARG A 993 65.95 -13.26 -17.83
CA ARG A 993 66.28 -11.85 -17.50
C ARG A 993 65.19 -10.85 -17.91
N LEU A 994 63.93 -11.18 -17.66
CA LEU A 994 62.75 -10.41 -18.09
C LEU A 994 62.22 -9.42 -17.04
N GLN A 995 63.00 -9.10 -16.00
CA GLN A 995 62.53 -8.26 -14.86
C GLN A 995 62.07 -6.85 -15.29
N ASN A 996 62.61 -6.32 -16.39
CA ASN A 996 62.25 -5.00 -16.92
C ASN A 996 60.99 -5.03 -17.82
N GLN A 997 60.51 -6.22 -18.21
CA GLN A 997 59.39 -6.41 -19.14
C GLN A 997 58.19 -7.07 -18.48
N VAL A 998 58.36 -7.87 -17.43
CA VAL A 998 57.27 -8.60 -16.77
C VAL A 998 57.13 -8.12 -15.33
N THR A 999 55.94 -7.63 -14.97
CA THR A 999 55.60 -7.17 -13.62
C THR A 999 54.52 -8.06 -13.01
N LEU A 1000 54.81 -8.62 -11.84
CA LEU A 1000 53.86 -9.42 -11.05
C LEU A 1000 53.26 -8.56 -9.94
N LEU A 1001 51.94 -8.35 -9.98
CA LEU A 1001 51.21 -7.52 -9.01
C LEU A 1001 50.77 -8.30 -7.76
N GLY A 1002 50.74 -9.63 -7.82
CA GLY A 1002 50.20 -10.48 -6.76
C GLY A 1002 48.67 -10.46 -6.67
N PRO A 1003 48.07 -10.78 -5.51
CA PRO A 1003 46.61 -10.88 -5.38
C PRO A 1003 45.95 -9.50 -5.50
N ILE A 1004 45.02 -9.37 -6.44
CA ILE A 1004 44.26 -8.14 -6.67
C ILE A 1004 42.87 -8.29 -6.07
N LYS A 1005 42.44 -7.32 -5.26
CA LYS A 1005 41.04 -7.24 -4.79
C LYS A 1005 40.11 -6.95 -5.96
N HIS A 1006 38.92 -7.54 -5.98
CA HIS A 1006 38.02 -7.48 -7.13
C HIS A 1006 37.65 -6.04 -7.54
N ASP A 1007 37.45 -5.13 -6.58
CA ASP A 1007 37.20 -3.70 -6.79
C ASP A 1007 38.36 -2.96 -7.48
N LYS A 1008 39.58 -3.51 -7.43
CA LYS A 1008 40.79 -2.98 -8.07
C LYS A 1008 41.13 -3.62 -9.40
N VAL A 1009 40.34 -4.59 -9.87
CA VAL A 1009 40.61 -5.28 -11.15
C VAL A 1009 40.51 -4.32 -12.32
N ARG A 1010 39.49 -3.44 -12.34
CA ARG A 1010 39.34 -2.41 -13.37
C ARG A 1010 40.58 -1.51 -13.48
N ASP A 1011 41.11 -1.06 -12.33
CA ASP A 1011 42.28 -0.18 -12.27
C ASP A 1011 43.50 -0.81 -12.97
N VAL A 1012 43.65 -2.13 -12.88
CA VAL A 1012 44.72 -2.88 -13.56
C VAL A 1012 44.41 -3.13 -15.04
N LEU A 1013 43.16 -3.46 -15.37
CA LEU A 1013 42.76 -3.68 -16.77
C LEU A 1013 43.02 -2.44 -17.62
N VAL A 1014 42.64 -1.24 -17.16
CA VAL A 1014 42.81 0.00 -17.93
C VAL A 1014 44.28 0.42 -18.14
N MET A 1015 45.24 -0.23 -17.49
CA MET A 1015 46.68 -0.02 -17.75
C MET A 1015 47.18 -0.79 -18.99
N GLY A 1016 46.36 -1.71 -19.53
CA GLY A 1016 46.70 -2.57 -20.66
C GLY A 1016 46.09 -2.15 -21.99
N ASP A 1017 46.72 -2.62 -23.06
CA ASP A 1017 46.21 -2.51 -24.43
C ASP A 1017 45.57 -3.83 -24.91
N ILE A 1018 46.15 -4.95 -24.46
CA ILE A 1018 45.75 -6.32 -24.81
C ILE A 1018 45.51 -7.11 -23.53
N PHE A 1019 44.40 -7.83 -23.46
CA PHE A 1019 44.11 -8.78 -22.38
C PHE A 1019 44.34 -10.21 -22.87
N LEU A 1020 45.09 -11.01 -22.10
CA LEU A 1020 45.42 -12.38 -22.44
C LEU A 1020 44.79 -13.37 -21.43
N ASN A 1021 43.99 -14.29 -21.96
CA ASN A 1021 43.44 -15.43 -21.22
C ASN A 1021 43.97 -16.76 -21.77
N SER A 1022 44.69 -17.52 -20.93
CA SER A 1022 45.32 -18.80 -21.30
C SER A 1022 44.54 -20.03 -20.84
N SER A 1023 43.29 -19.88 -20.39
CA SER A 1023 42.54 -20.95 -19.71
C SER A 1023 42.44 -22.25 -20.53
N LEU A 1024 42.52 -23.40 -19.87
CA LEU A 1024 42.40 -24.72 -20.53
C LEU A 1024 40.95 -25.23 -20.52
N THR A 1025 40.14 -24.76 -19.57
CA THR A 1025 38.73 -25.11 -19.42
C THR A 1025 37.99 -23.93 -18.81
N GLU A 1026 36.87 -23.50 -19.40
CA GLU A 1026 36.01 -22.47 -18.80
C GLU A 1026 34.54 -22.71 -19.16
N ALA A 1027 33.63 -22.52 -18.20
CA ALA A 1027 32.20 -22.54 -18.47
C ALA A 1027 31.70 -21.21 -19.06
N PHE A 1028 32.13 -20.09 -18.47
CA PHE A 1028 31.89 -18.73 -18.94
C PHE A 1028 32.98 -17.81 -18.37
N CYS A 1029 33.78 -17.17 -19.22
CA CYS A 1029 34.92 -16.36 -18.76
C CYS A 1029 34.50 -14.90 -18.55
N MET A 1030 34.28 -14.50 -17.30
CA MET A 1030 33.92 -13.11 -16.97
C MET A 1030 35.03 -12.11 -17.30
N ALA A 1031 36.29 -12.49 -17.05
CA ALA A 1031 37.43 -11.60 -17.20
C ALA A 1031 37.64 -11.09 -18.63
N ILE A 1032 37.29 -11.87 -19.66
CA ILE A 1032 37.37 -11.41 -21.05
C ILE A 1032 36.31 -10.36 -21.36
N VAL A 1033 35.11 -10.45 -20.77
CA VAL A 1033 34.06 -9.45 -20.96
C VAL A 1033 34.39 -8.18 -20.19
N GLU A 1034 34.88 -8.31 -18.95
CA GLU A 1034 35.38 -7.19 -18.14
C GLU A 1034 36.51 -6.43 -18.88
N ALA A 1035 37.47 -7.15 -19.46
CA ALA A 1035 38.56 -6.56 -20.23
C ALA A 1035 38.07 -5.87 -21.51
N ALA A 1036 37.17 -6.50 -22.26
CA ALA A 1036 36.57 -5.90 -23.46
C ALA A 1036 35.74 -4.66 -23.12
N ALA A 1037 35.02 -4.67 -21.98
CA ALA A 1037 34.27 -3.52 -21.48
C ALA A 1037 35.20 -2.36 -21.09
N CYS A 1038 36.40 -2.64 -20.57
CA CYS A 1038 37.46 -1.64 -20.37
C CYS A 1038 38.13 -1.16 -21.67
N GLY A 1039 37.80 -1.74 -22.83
CA GLY A 1039 38.28 -1.34 -24.14
C GLY A 1039 39.54 -2.04 -24.64
N LEU A 1040 40.00 -3.09 -23.95
CA LEU A 1040 41.18 -3.87 -24.33
C LEU A 1040 40.87 -4.80 -25.49
N GLN A 1041 41.87 -5.07 -26.33
CA GLN A 1041 41.74 -6.16 -27.30
C GLN A 1041 41.95 -7.50 -26.58
N VAL A 1042 41.05 -8.45 -26.77
CA VAL A 1042 41.12 -9.73 -26.05
C VAL A 1042 41.78 -10.80 -26.91
N VAL A 1043 42.72 -11.54 -26.33
CA VAL A 1043 43.27 -12.78 -26.87
C VAL A 1043 42.95 -13.90 -25.90
N SER A 1044 42.28 -14.96 -26.36
CA SER A 1044 41.91 -16.08 -25.51
C SER A 1044 42.08 -17.42 -26.20
N THR A 1045 42.39 -18.46 -25.43
CA THR A 1045 42.27 -19.85 -25.88
C THR A 1045 40.83 -20.19 -26.31
N GLN A 1046 40.71 -21.03 -27.33
CA GLN A 1046 39.44 -21.51 -27.87
C GLN A 1046 38.96 -22.78 -27.15
N VAL A 1047 38.55 -22.66 -25.87
CA VAL A 1047 38.14 -23.80 -25.04
C VAL A 1047 36.83 -23.55 -24.30
N GLY A 1048 36.05 -24.61 -24.07
CA GLY A 1048 34.80 -24.55 -23.31
C GLY A 1048 33.83 -23.50 -23.84
N GLY A 1049 33.13 -22.80 -22.94
CA GLY A 1049 32.16 -21.77 -23.29
C GLY A 1049 32.74 -20.43 -23.73
N ILE A 1050 34.07 -20.26 -23.86
CA ILE A 1050 34.68 -18.96 -24.23
C ILE A 1050 34.23 -18.51 -25.63
N VAL A 1051 34.00 -19.47 -26.54
CA VAL A 1051 33.68 -19.20 -27.96
C VAL A 1051 32.36 -18.46 -28.18
N GLU A 1052 31.46 -18.49 -27.21
CA GLU A 1052 30.14 -17.86 -27.27
C GLU A 1052 30.07 -16.55 -26.46
N VAL A 1053 31.13 -16.17 -25.75
CA VAL A 1053 31.11 -15.04 -24.80
C VAL A 1053 31.22 -13.68 -25.50
N LEU A 1054 32.13 -13.54 -26.47
CA LEU A 1054 32.37 -12.28 -27.21
C LEU A 1054 32.29 -12.48 -28.73
N PRO A 1055 31.81 -11.48 -29.49
CA PRO A 1055 31.80 -11.54 -30.94
C PRO A 1055 33.23 -11.51 -31.52
N LYS A 1056 33.42 -12.12 -32.69
CA LYS A 1056 34.74 -12.31 -33.35
C LYS A 1056 35.54 -11.02 -33.58
N GLU A 1057 34.88 -9.87 -33.60
CA GLU A 1057 35.51 -8.55 -33.75
C GLU A 1057 36.17 -8.02 -32.46
N LEU A 1058 35.82 -8.56 -31.28
CA LEU A 1058 36.36 -8.13 -29.98
C LEU A 1058 37.39 -9.11 -29.39
N ILE A 1059 37.55 -10.30 -30.00
CA ILE A 1059 38.37 -11.37 -29.47
C ILE A 1059 39.12 -12.14 -30.57
N TRP A 1060 40.41 -12.39 -30.33
CA TRP A 1060 41.20 -13.34 -31.09
C TRP A 1060 41.26 -14.68 -30.38
N PHE A 1061 40.72 -15.71 -31.04
CA PHE A 1061 40.80 -17.08 -30.56
C PHE A 1061 42.13 -17.71 -30.97
N ALA A 1062 42.77 -18.37 -30.01
CA ALA A 1062 44.02 -19.09 -30.19
C ALA A 1062 43.84 -20.57 -29.82
N GLU A 1063 44.57 -21.45 -30.49
CA GLU A 1063 44.66 -22.84 -30.05
C GLU A 1063 45.30 -22.90 -28.65
N PRO A 1064 44.90 -23.86 -27.78
CA PRO A 1064 45.41 -24.00 -26.42
C PRO A 1064 46.83 -24.62 -26.39
N SER A 1065 47.75 -24.00 -27.12
CA SER A 1065 49.16 -24.34 -27.21
C SER A 1065 50.02 -23.08 -27.11
N VAL A 1066 51.30 -23.23 -26.75
CA VAL A 1066 52.24 -22.09 -26.67
C VAL A 1066 52.35 -21.39 -28.03
N GLN A 1067 52.44 -22.16 -29.12
CA GLN A 1067 52.49 -21.63 -30.48
C GLN A 1067 51.20 -20.90 -30.87
N GLY A 1068 50.03 -21.47 -30.55
CA GLY A 1068 48.74 -20.84 -30.85
C GLY A 1068 48.54 -19.51 -30.12
N LEU A 1069 48.85 -19.46 -28.82
CA LEU A 1069 48.80 -18.22 -28.04
C LEU A 1069 49.79 -17.16 -28.57
N PHE A 1070 50.99 -17.59 -28.99
CA PHE A 1070 51.99 -16.70 -29.59
C PHE A 1070 51.49 -16.08 -30.91
N GLU A 1071 50.87 -16.88 -31.79
CA GLU A 1071 50.29 -16.41 -33.04
C GLU A 1071 49.10 -15.47 -32.82
N GLY A 1072 48.23 -15.79 -31.85
CA GLY A 1072 47.10 -14.94 -31.46
C GLY A 1072 47.56 -13.58 -30.92
N LEU A 1073 48.56 -13.56 -30.04
CA LEU A 1073 49.17 -12.34 -29.53
C LEU A 1073 49.86 -11.55 -30.65
N GLN A 1074 50.58 -12.21 -31.56
CA GLN A 1074 51.24 -11.55 -32.68
C GLN A 1074 50.23 -10.82 -33.58
N ARG A 1075 49.06 -11.40 -33.84
CA ARG A 1075 47.98 -10.73 -34.58
C ARG A 1075 47.43 -9.52 -33.81
N ALA A 1076 47.11 -9.68 -32.53
CA ALA A 1076 46.63 -8.58 -31.70
C ALA A 1076 47.63 -7.41 -31.59
N ILE A 1077 48.92 -7.72 -31.42
CA ILE A 1077 50.00 -6.73 -31.43
C ILE A 1077 50.04 -5.98 -32.76
N ASN A 1078 49.95 -6.69 -33.89
CA ASN A 1078 49.93 -6.06 -35.21
C ASN A 1078 48.71 -5.15 -35.39
N ASP A 1079 47.51 -5.59 -35.00
CA ASP A 1079 46.29 -4.79 -35.15
C ASP A 1079 46.36 -3.50 -34.31
N ARG A 1080 46.82 -3.60 -33.05
CA ARG A 1080 47.01 -2.42 -32.17
C ARG A 1080 48.09 -1.48 -32.70
N THR A 1081 49.22 -2.03 -33.19
CA THR A 1081 50.30 -1.21 -33.76
C THR A 1081 49.85 -0.49 -35.03
N ASN A 1082 48.97 -1.10 -35.84
CA ASN A 1082 48.44 -0.52 -37.07
C ASN A 1082 47.17 0.32 -36.86
N GLY A 1083 46.66 0.45 -35.64
CA GLY A 1083 45.40 1.15 -35.34
C GLY A 1083 44.15 0.49 -35.93
N SER A 1084 44.21 -0.79 -36.33
CA SER A 1084 43.13 -1.54 -36.99
C SER A 1084 42.15 -2.17 -35.99
N VAL A 1085 41.98 -1.54 -34.83
CA VAL A 1085 41.19 -2.04 -33.70
C VAL A 1085 40.12 -1.04 -33.32
N LEU A 1086 39.04 -1.53 -32.74
CA LEU A 1086 37.94 -0.68 -32.30
C LEU A 1086 38.39 0.29 -31.19
N PRO A 1087 37.94 1.56 -31.21
CA PRO A 1087 38.17 2.49 -30.12
C PRO A 1087 37.59 1.98 -28.79
N PRO A 1088 38.28 2.19 -27.65
CA PRO A 1088 37.84 1.72 -26.33
C PRO A 1088 36.39 2.06 -25.99
N LYS A 1089 35.92 3.26 -26.35
CA LYS A 1089 34.53 3.69 -26.13
C LYS A 1089 33.52 2.88 -26.96
N VAL A 1090 33.85 2.56 -28.20
CA VAL A 1090 32.98 1.75 -29.08
C VAL A 1090 32.91 0.30 -28.58
N CYS A 1091 34.04 -0.26 -28.13
CA CYS A 1091 34.07 -1.56 -27.47
C CYS A 1091 33.16 -1.57 -26.24
N HIS A 1092 33.28 -0.53 -25.39
CA HIS A 1092 32.48 -0.39 -24.19
C HIS A 1092 30.97 -0.34 -24.49
N GLU A 1093 30.53 0.51 -25.43
CA GLU A 1093 29.11 0.60 -25.79
C GLU A 1093 28.55 -0.71 -26.37
N LYS A 1094 29.35 -1.45 -27.15
CA LYS A 1094 28.95 -2.78 -27.63
C LYS A 1094 28.78 -3.75 -26.46
N VAL A 1095 29.77 -3.85 -25.57
CA VAL A 1095 29.70 -4.76 -24.42
C VAL A 1095 28.60 -4.36 -23.43
N LYS A 1096 28.28 -3.06 -23.31
CA LYS A 1096 27.17 -2.54 -22.52
C LYS A 1096 25.81 -3.07 -22.99
N SER A 1097 25.66 -3.45 -24.26
CA SER A 1097 24.45 -4.13 -24.72
C SER A 1097 24.40 -5.63 -24.37
N PHE A 1098 25.50 -6.21 -23.88
CA PHE A 1098 25.63 -7.63 -23.57
C PHE A 1098 25.51 -7.90 -22.07
N TYR A 1099 24.88 -9.02 -21.70
CA TYR A 1099 24.92 -9.59 -20.35
C TYR A 1099 24.57 -8.62 -19.21
N GLN A 1100 23.59 -7.74 -19.43
CA GLN A 1100 23.10 -6.80 -18.42
C GLN A 1100 22.30 -7.52 -17.32
N TRP A 1101 22.40 -7.00 -16.10
CA TRP A 1101 21.71 -7.58 -14.94
C TRP A 1101 20.19 -7.62 -15.11
N ASP A 1102 19.58 -6.61 -15.75
CA ASP A 1102 18.13 -6.59 -15.98
C ASP A 1102 17.66 -7.70 -16.94
N ASP A 1103 18.42 -8.00 -18.00
CA ASP A 1103 18.11 -9.11 -18.92
C ASP A 1103 18.26 -10.46 -18.22
N ILE A 1104 19.35 -10.64 -17.47
CA ILE A 1104 19.63 -11.88 -16.74
C ILE A 1104 18.60 -12.12 -15.64
N LEU A 1105 18.18 -11.07 -14.94
CA LEU A 1105 17.08 -11.13 -13.98
C LEU A 1105 15.77 -11.56 -14.66
N LYS A 1106 15.41 -10.93 -15.78
CA LYS A 1106 14.19 -11.26 -16.54
C LYS A 1106 14.18 -12.73 -16.98
N ARG A 1107 15.31 -13.22 -17.51
CA ARG A 1107 15.45 -14.64 -17.91
C ARG A 1107 15.35 -15.57 -16.70
N THR A 1108 15.94 -15.21 -15.57
CA THR A 1108 15.87 -16.01 -14.33
C THR A 1108 14.45 -16.06 -13.79
N LEU A 1109 13.72 -14.95 -13.80
CA LEU A 1109 12.31 -14.89 -13.40
C LEU A 1109 11.43 -15.76 -14.30
N ASN A 1110 11.68 -15.79 -15.62
CA ASN A 1110 10.98 -16.71 -16.52
C ASN A 1110 11.20 -18.18 -16.14
N VAL A 1111 12.42 -18.55 -15.68
CA VAL A 1111 12.67 -19.89 -15.15
C VAL A 1111 11.85 -20.13 -13.89
N TYR A 1112 11.83 -19.20 -12.95
CA TYR A 1112 11.04 -19.32 -11.71
C TYR A 1112 9.55 -19.50 -11.99
N GLU A 1113 8.98 -18.70 -12.90
CA GLU A 1113 7.58 -18.84 -13.34
C GLU A 1113 7.33 -20.20 -13.98
N SER A 1114 8.27 -20.71 -14.80
CA SER A 1114 8.11 -22.03 -15.44
C SER A 1114 8.02 -23.19 -14.43
N VAL A 1115 8.57 -23.03 -13.22
CA VAL A 1115 8.54 -24.08 -12.18
C VAL A 1115 7.30 -24.00 -11.30
N LYS A 1116 6.64 -22.84 -11.20
CA LYS A 1116 5.40 -22.69 -10.41
C LYS A 1116 4.33 -23.71 -10.81
N SER A 1117 4.19 -23.94 -12.11
CA SER A 1117 3.19 -24.86 -12.68
C SER A 1117 3.53 -26.35 -12.56
N ASP A 1118 4.76 -26.70 -12.13
CA ASP A 1118 5.13 -28.11 -11.98
C ASP A 1118 4.29 -28.76 -10.85
N PRO A 1119 3.92 -30.05 -10.96
CA PRO A 1119 3.31 -30.77 -9.85
C PRO A 1119 4.28 -30.92 -8.67
N ILE A 1120 3.77 -31.24 -7.49
CA ILE A 1120 4.59 -31.64 -6.33
C ILE A 1120 4.90 -33.13 -6.50
N ASP A 1121 6.17 -33.49 -6.63
CA ASP A 1121 6.61 -34.88 -6.73
C ASP A 1121 6.17 -35.68 -5.49
N PRO A 1122 5.22 -36.63 -5.63
CA PRO A 1122 4.85 -37.48 -4.51
C PRO A 1122 6.00 -38.45 -4.19
N ILE A 1123 6.02 -38.97 -2.96
CA ILE A 1123 7.14 -39.79 -2.49
C ILE A 1123 7.36 -41.05 -3.33
N ASN A 1124 6.30 -41.66 -3.86
CA ASN A 1124 6.39 -42.82 -4.75
C ASN A 1124 7.14 -42.49 -6.06
N GLU A 1125 6.96 -41.30 -6.62
CA GLU A 1125 7.69 -40.87 -7.82
C GLU A 1125 9.17 -40.64 -7.50
N ARG A 1126 9.48 -40.05 -6.34
CA ARG A 1126 10.88 -39.90 -5.87
C ARG A 1126 11.55 -41.25 -5.64
N ILE A 1127 10.84 -42.19 -5.02
CA ILE A 1127 11.30 -43.58 -4.82
C ILE A 1127 11.57 -44.24 -6.17
N TYR A 1128 10.65 -44.12 -7.14
CA TYR A 1128 10.80 -44.67 -8.48
C TYR A 1128 12.00 -44.08 -9.22
N LYS A 1129 12.23 -42.76 -9.11
CA LYS A 1129 13.42 -42.09 -9.67
C LYS A 1129 14.70 -42.71 -9.14
N PHE A 1130 14.83 -42.93 -7.83
CA PHE A 1130 16.04 -43.54 -7.24
C PHE A 1130 16.16 -45.05 -7.48
N TRP A 1131 15.04 -45.77 -7.62
CA TRP A 1131 15.05 -47.20 -7.95
C TRP A 1131 15.68 -47.49 -9.32
N ASN A 1132 15.60 -46.53 -10.25
CA ASN A 1132 16.16 -46.63 -11.61
C ASN A 1132 17.65 -46.21 -11.69
N PHE A 1133 18.30 -45.86 -10.58
CA PHE A 1133 19.76 -45.63 -10.52
C PHE A 1133 20.54 -46.93 -10.32
N ASP A 1134 21.88 -46.87 -10.38
CA ASP A 1134 22.70 -48.03 -10.04
C ASP A 1134 22.44 -48.50 -8.60
N ILE A 1135 22.44 -49.83 -8.39
CA ILE A 1135 21.94 -50.49 -7.17
C ILE A 1135 22.50 -49.86 -5.89
N ALA A 1136 23.80 -49.61 -5.83
CA ALA A 1136 24.45 -49.04 -4.65
C ALA A 1136 24.00 -47.60 -4.37
N THR A 1137 24.03 -46.73 -5.39
CA THR A 1137 23.66 -45.30 -5.23
C THR A 1137 22.16 -45.14 -5.02
N GLY A 1138 21.34 -45.89 -5.75
CA GLY A 1138 19.89 -45.87 -5.66
C GLY A 1138 19.37 -46.26 -4.27
N ILE A 1139 19.85 -47.39 -3.72
CA ILE A 1139 19.46 -47.84 -2.36
C ILE A 1139 19.87 -46.81 -1.30
N PHE A 1140 21.06 -46.22 -1.42
CA PHE A 1140 21.56 -45.23 -0.47
C PHE A 1140 20.67 -43.97 -0.41
N PHE A 1141 20.34 -43.38 -1.56
CA PHE A 1141 19.49 -42.18 -1.60
C PHE A 1141 18.01 -42.48 -1.37
N LEU A 1142 17.56 -43.70 -1.66
CA LEU A 1142 16.24 -44.18 -1.26
C LEU A 1142 16.10 -44.19 0.27
N PHE A 1143 17.07 -44.74 0.98
CA PHE A 1143 17.11 -44.77 2.44
C PHE A 1143 17.07 -43.34 3.03
N ILE A 1144 17.87 -42.43 2.49
CA ILE A 1144 17.88 -41.02 2.91
C ILE A 1144 16.50 -40.37 2.66
N THR A 1145 15.89 -40.61 1.50
CA THR A 1145 14.56 -40.06 1.16
C THR A 1145 13.49 -40.51 2.15
N ILE A 1146 13.49 -41.80 2.50
CA ILE A 1146 12.54 -42.38 3.46
C ILE A 1146 12.74 -41.76 4.85
N ILE A 1147 13.99 -41.67 5.32
CA ILE A 1147 14.30 -41.06 6.62
C ILE A 1147 13.85 -39.60 6.67
N CYS A 1148 14.20 -38.78 5.67
CA CYS A 1148 13.79 -37.37 5.63
C CYS A 1148 12.27 -37.23 5.63
N HIS A 1149 11.53 -38.12 4.95
CA HIS A 1149 10.07 -38.09 4.96
C HIS A 1149 9.49 -38.46 6.32
N VAL A 1150 9.99 -39.53 6.96
CA VAL A 1150 9.60 -39.91 8.32
C VAL A 1150 9.90 -38.79 9.31
N MET A 1151 11.08 -38.16 9.21
CA MET A 1151 11.44 -36.99 10.01
C MET A 1151 10.45 -35.85 9.76
N ASN A 1152 10.05 -35.58 8.51
CA ASN A 1152 9.08 -34.53 8.23
C ASN A 1152 7.72 -34.80 8.89
N ILE A 1153 7.25 -36.06 8.91
CA ILE A 1153 6.01 -36.44 9.60
C ILE A 1153 6.16 -36.21 11.11
N ILE A 1154 7.25 -36.72 11.71
CA ILE A 1154 7.54 -36.55 13.15
C ILE A 1154 7.61 -35.08 13.53
N TYR A 1155 8.39 -34.27 12.80
CA TYR A 1155 8.53 -32.84 13.09
C TYR A 1155 7.24 -32.07 12.82
N SER A 1156 6.42 -32.45 11.84
CA SER A 1156 5.14 -31.79 11.62
C SER A 1156 4.14 -32.06 12.74
N TYR A 1157 4.31 -33.15 13.50
CA TYR A 1157 3.53 -33.42 14.70
C TYR A 1157 4.06 -32.66 15.93
N PHE A 1158 5.38 -32.69 16.19
CA PHE A 1158 5.97 -32.06 17.38
C PHE A 1158 6.20 -30.55 17.26
N VAL A 1159 6.49 -30.06 16.05
CA VAL A 1159 6.69 -28.63 15.72
C VAL A 1159 5.92 -28.33 14.43
N PRO A 1160 4.58 -28.20 14.53
CA PRO A 1160 3.72 -27.86 13.40
C PRO A 1160 4.17 -26.56 12.73
N ALA A 1161 3.91 -26.43 11.43
CA ALA A 1161 4.25 -25.22 10.67
C ALA A 1161 3.64 -23.96 11.30
N GLU A 1162 2.42 -24.08 11.85
CA GLU A 1162 1.68 -23.02 12.54
C GLU A 1162 2.36 -22.55 13.84
N SER A 1163 3.18 -23.39 14.49
CA SER A 1163 3.91 -23.03 15.70
C SER A 1163 5.26 -22.37 15.44
N ILE A 1164 5.72 -22.36 14.18
CA ILE A 1164 6.96 -21.71 13.79
C ILE A 1164 6.63 -20.24 13.50
N ASP A 1165 7.29 -19.33 14.20
CA ASP A 1165 7.11 -17.90 14.00
C ASP A 1165 7.55 -17.50 12.59
N ILE A 1166 6.75 -16.63 11.96
CA ILE A 1166 7.01 -16.13 10.62
C ILE A 1166 8.02 -14.99 10.71
N ALA A 1167 9.09 -15.07 9.94
CA ALA A 1167 10.10 -14.01 9.88
C ALA A 1167 9.54 -12.79 9.15
N PRO A 1168 9.65 -11.58 9.75
CA PRO A 1168 9.17 -10.36 9.12
C PRO A 1168 9.92 -10.09 7.81
N ASN A 1169 9.20 -9.58 6.81
CA ASN A 1169 9.78 -9.22 5.52
C ASN A 1169 10.66 -7.98 5.67
N PHE A 1170 11.83 -7.99 5.04
CA PHE A 1170 12.70 -6.81 4.99
C PHE A 1170 12.15 -5.85 3.92
N SER A 1171 11.68 -4.66 4.34
CA SER A 1171 11.24 -3.63 3.39
C SER A 1171 12.45 -3.06 2.62
N TYR A 1172 12.55 -3.41 1.34
CA TYR A 1172 13.66 -2.99 0.46
C TYR A 1172 13.68 -1.47 0.25
N GLN A 1173 12.51 -0.84 0.17
CA GLN A 1173 12.36 0.59 -0.09
C GLN A 1173 12.99 1.43 1.04
N LYS A 1174 12.93 0.96 2.31
CA LYS A 1174 13.61 1.58 3.47
C LYS A 1174 15.15 1.65 3.38
N SER A 1175 15.80 0.78 2.60
CA SER A 1175 17.27 0.70 2.53
C SER A 1175 17.87 1.46 1.35
N PHE A 1176 17.17 1.58 0.23
CA PHE A 1176 17.69 2.25 -0.97
C PHE A 1176 17.83 3.76 -0.74
N ASN A 1177 16.88 4.35 -0.01
CA ASN A 1177 16.89 5.75 0.41
C ASN A 1177 18.06 6.12 1.35
N LYS A 1178 18.67 5.12 2.01
CA LYS A 1178 19.80 5.32 2.94
C LYS A 1178 21.18 5.39 2.25
N LYS A 1179 21.34 4.81 1.06
CA LYS A 1179 22.63 4.80 0.32
C LYS A 1179 22.83 5.99 -0.61
N ASN A 1180 21.76 6.66 -1.01
CA ASN A 1180 21.86 7.93 -1.76
C ASN A 1180 22.17 9.15 -0.86
N LYS A 1181 22.48 8.93 0.42
CA LYS A 1181 22.91 9.95 1.40
C LYS A 1181 24.36 9.79 1.90
N LEU A 1182 25.15 8.87 1.35
CA LEU A 1182 26.57 8.70 1.68
C LEU A 1182 27.46 8.94 0.47
#